data_AF-A0A3N2G4Y5-F1
#
_entry.id   AF-A0A3N2G4Y5-F1
#
_cell.length_a   1.000
_cell.length_b   1.000
_cell.length_c   1.000
_cell.angle_alpha   90.00
_cell.angle_beta   90.00
_cell.angle_gamma   90.00
#
_symmetry.space_group_name_H-M   'P 1'
#
loop_
_entity.id
_entity.type
_entity.pdbx_description
1 polymer ?
#
loop_
_entity_poly.entity_id
_entity_poly.type
_entity_poly.pdbx_seq_one_letter_code
_entity_poly.pdbx_strand_id
1 'polypeptide(L)'
;MRISVHHPRRRRAGRVAAATALALVATLAAAQPGLAAGSTKPKPGVETVAGIDPALTAGRGATVPFVEQEAENATFTGDLIGPDRTPYTLPSEASGRKAVKLDAPGEYVQYTLTKPANAVTLRYAIPDAPAGGGLTGPIDVAVNGIRLTSATLTSQYSWLYGTYPFSNDPQADPNKDWWLTECGCVPSATTPAPVFDKPFRPFHYYAEKRIPLVVPLKKGDTVRFTVPKTTKLDWVVLDVADFEQVGLPKLPPRKSVNAWLYGADPTGRKSSADALDKAIAAGKKLQVPVYIPPGTYKVDRHLVVDKVTVIGAGSWWTTLTGDGVGVYGKYVEDGGSTDVHLADFSIIGNVRDRVDDDQVNGVGGALGGGSTVERLFIQHTKVGMWFDGPFSGLTVKDNVIVDQIADGLNLRRGISNATVTNNFVRGTGDDGLAMWSHGVSTPAQDADHDNVFSHNTVLNPALANNIAIYGGHDNTVANNVVADPVREGSGLHAGARFSAVPFSGRTTFTDNTTVRASTLDLNWNIGLGAIWLYALEGPVKGIDVTGDHYLDNGYNAIMMVSEWGVKDLYGIDDVHFSDVQVDGAGTSVVSARAFGSASFTNVDVRNVGWAGVNNCGAFGFPATGSEFSLVDGGGNDGTDGNPWEVGRNWFTPFVPNAITCNDRPPVVTPPAPSTW
;
A
#
# COMPACT_ATOMS: atom_id res chain seq x y z
N MET A 1 1.57 -64.67 -61.04
CA MET A 1 0.32 -65.23 -61.61
C MET A 1 -0.47 -64.08 -62.20
N ARG A 2 -0.90 -64.24 -63.46
CA ARG A 2 -1.45 -63.22 -64.36
C ARG A 2 -2.98 -63.10 -64.18
N ILE A 3 -3.52 -61.90 -64.46
CA ILE A 3 -4.83 -61.60 -65.10
C ILE A 3 -6.08 -61.72 -64.21
N SER A 4 -7.13 -60.88 -64.26
CA SER A 4 -7.41 -59.58 -64.90
C SER A 4 -8.88 -59.16 -64.58
N VAL A 5 -9.08 -57.89 -64.21
CA VAL A 5 -10.07 -56.90 -64.72
C VAL A 5 -11.58 -57.23 -64.76
N HIS A 6 -12.37 -56.30 -64.19
CA HIS A 6 -13.64 -55.81 -64.76
C HIS A 6 -13.84 -54.29 -64.53
N HIS A 7 -14.23 -53.60 -65.59
CA HIS A 7 -14.79 -52.23 -65.74
C HIS A 7 -16.03 -52.39 -66.67
N PRO A 8 -16.89 -51.39 -67.04
CA PRO A 8 -16.86 -49.92 -66.86
C PRO A 8 -18.25 -49.23 -66.61
N ARG A 9 -18.28 -47.88 -66.47
CA ARG A 9 -19.10 -46.88 -67.25
C ARG A 9 -19.09 -45.50 -66.52
N ARG A 10 -18.36 -44.46 -66.97
CA ARG A 10 -18.69 -43.38 -67.96
C ARG A 10 -20.00 -42.62 -67.60
N ARG A 11 -20.06 -41.28 -67.41
CA ARG A 11 -19.39 -40.14 -68.09
C ARG A 11 -19.60 -38.79 -67.34
N ARG A 12 -18.55 -37.95 -67.39
CA ARG A 12 -18.47 -36.47 -67.60
C ARG A 12 -19.15 -35.52 -66.60
N ALA A 13 -18.66 -34.32 -66.32
CA ALA A 13 -17.35 -33.64 -66.34
C ALA A 13 -17.68 -32.19 -65.92
N GLY A 14 -17.00 -31.67 -64.91
CA GLY A 14 -17.04 -30.25 -64.54
C GLY A 14 -15.78 -29.93 -63.77
N ARG A 15 -14.83 -29.28 -64.45
CA ARG A 15 -13.52 -28.88 -63.93
C ARG A 15 -13.70 -27.93 -62.73
N VAL A 16 -12.79 -27.96 -61.76
CA VAL A 16 -11.85 -26.86 -61.41
C VAL A 16 -10.86 -27.36 -60.34
N ALA A 17 -9.58 -27.13 -60.63
CA ALA A 17 -8.36 -27.14 -59.83
C ALA A 17 -8.32 -27.83 -58.45
N ALA A 18 -7.50 -28.88 -58.35
CA ALA A 18 -6.97 -29.38 -57.08
C ALA A 18 -5.60 -28.73 -56.80
N ALA A 19 -5.48 -28.07 -55.65
CA ALA A 19 -4.21 -27.78 -55.01
C ALA A 19 -4.20 -28.48 -53.63
N THR A 20 -3.23 -29.37 -53.49
CA THR A 20 -2.72 -30.07 -52.31
C THR A 20 -3.11 -29.53 -50.93
N ALA A 21 -3.75 -30.38 -50.13
CA ALA A 21 -3.98 -30.17 -48.70
C ALA A 21 -2.69 -30.41 -47.89
N LEU A 22 -2.19 -29.36 -47.24
CA LEU A 22 -1.37 -29.49 -46.04
C LEU A 22 -2.31 -29.67 -44.84
N ALA A 23 -2.05 -30.69 -44.02
CA ALA A 23 -2.71 -30.86 -42.74
C ALA A 23 -2.25 -29.74 -41.79
N LEU A 24 -3.17 -28.85 -41.41
CA LEU A 24 -3.01 -27.97 -40.26
C LEU A 24 -3.33 -28.76 -38.98
N VAL A 25 -2.35 -28.89 -38.10
CA VAL A 25 -2.57 -29.23 -36.70
C VAL A 25 -3.15 -27.99 -36.04
N ALA A 26 -4.44 -28.02 -35.72
CA ALA A 26 -5.09 -27.00 -34.92
C ALA A 26 -4.69 -27.19 -33.45
N THR A 27 -3.75 -26.38 -32.96
CA THR A 27 -3.59 -26.14 -31.52
C THR A 27 -4.79 -25.31 -31.07
N LEU A 28 -5.70 -25.92 -30.29
CA LEU A 28 -6.68 -25.17 -29.52
C LEU A 28 -5.93 -24.31 -28.49
N ALA A 29 -5.79 -23.02 -28.78
CA ALA A 29 -5.58 -22.03 -27.74
C ALA A 29 -6.88 -21.96 -26.93
N ALA A 30 -6.82 -22.39 -25.67
CA ALA A 30 -7.88 -22.11 -24.71
C ALA A 30 -7.94 -20.60 -24.52
N ALA A 31 -8.93 -19.96 -25.14
CA ALA A 31 -9.27 -18.57 -24.86
C ALA A 31 -9.73 -18.49 -23.40
N GLN A 32 -8.94 -17.84 -22.55
CA GLN A 32 -9.45 -17.37 -21.28
C GLN A 32 -10.56 -16.34 -21.56
N PRO A 33 -11.70 -16.39 -20.87
CA PRO A 33 -12.74 -15.39 -21.06
C PRO A 33 -12.18 -14.04 -20.61
N GLY A 34 -12.01 -13.12 -21.56
CA GLY A 34 -11.77 -11.72 -21.26
C GLY A 34 -12.92 -11.21 -20.41
N LEU A 35 -12.59 -10.74 -19.21
CA LEU A 35 -13.50 -9.93 -18.39
C LEU A 35 -13.91 -8.74 -19.26
N ALA A 36 -15.19 -8.71 -19.64
CA ALA A 36 -15.74 -7.57 -20.32
C ALA A 36 -15.61 -6.36 -19.38
N ALA A 37 -14.71 -5.43 -19.70
CA ALA A 37 -14.68 -4.12 -19.10
C ALA A 37 -16.04 -3.47 -19.34
N GLY A 38 -16.89 -3.48 -18.32
CA GLY A 38 -18.13 -2.71 -18.35
C GLY A 38 -17.72 -1.25 -18.56
N SER A 39 -18.06 -0.68 -19.72
CA SER A 39 -17.82 0.74 -20.00
C SER A 39 -18.64 1.58 -19.03
N THR A 40 -18.10 1.85 -17.84
CA THR A 40 -18.66 2.83 -16.94
C THR A 40 -18.39 4.18 -17.57
N LYS A 41 -19.45 4.82 -18.08
CA LYS A 41 -19.35 6.21 -18.53
C LYS A 41 -18.74 7.06 -17.40
N PRO A 42 -17.85 8.02 -17.70
CA PRO A 42 -17.37 8.98 -16.73
C PRO A 42 -18.51 9.53 -15.86
N LYS A 43 -18.26 9.63 -14.56
CA LYS A 43 -19.15 10.28 -13.59
C LYS A 43 -18.39 11.46 -12.96
N PRO A 44 -18.27 12.59 -13.67
CA PRO A 44 -17.49 13.72 -13.15
C PRO A 44 -18.05 14.24 -11.83
N GLY A 45 -17.16 14.57 -10.90
CA GLY A 45 -17.54 15.10 -9.58
C GLY A 45 -17.97 14.04 -8.56
N VAL A 46 -17.42 12.83 -8.66
CA VAL A 46 -17.52 11.80 -7.62
C VAL A 46 -16.33 11.93 -6.67
N GLU A 47 -16.60 11.98 -5.37
CA GLU A 47 -15.60 11.88 -4.32
C GLU A 47 -15.42 10.40 -3.95
N THR A 48 -14.19 9.98 -3.65
CA THR A 48 -13.89 8.62 -3.18
C THR A 48 -13.06 8.66 -1.90
N VAL A 49 -13.09 7.53 -1.17
CA VAL A 49 -12.06 7.16 -0.20
C VAL A 49 -11.58 5.79 -0.65
N ALA A 50 -10.28 5.62 -0.94
CA ALA A 50 -9.73 4.37 -1.46
C ALA A 50 -10.51 3.83 -2.68
N GLY A 51 -10.82 4.67 -3.67
CA GLY A 51 -11.52 4.25 -4.90
C GLY A 51 -12.97 3.76 -4.73
N ILE A 52 -13.58 3.87 -3.55
CA ILE A 52 -14.97 3.45 -3.29
C ILE A 52 -15.83 4.58 -2.73
N ASP A 53 -17.14 4.34 -2.63
CA ASP A 53 -18.10 5.28 -2.05
C ASP A 53 -17.72 5.60 -0.59
N PRO A 54 -17.54 6.89 -0.23
CA PRO A 54 -17.20 7.30 1.13
C PRO A 54 -18.19 6.81 2.21
N ALA A 55 -19.43 6.47 1.85
CA ALA A 55 -20.41 5.90 2.78
C ALA A 55 -19.98 4.53 3.33
N LEU A 56 -19.17 3.76 2.59
CA LEU A 56 -18.69 2.44 3.00
C LEU A 56 -17.56 2.51 4.05
N THR A 57 -16.91 3.67 4.14
CA THR A 57 -15.82 3.93 5.09
C THR A 57 -16.23 4.94 6.16
N ALA A 58 -17.53 5.23 6.31
CA ALA A 58 -18.02 6.26 7.21
C ALA A 58 -17.58 6.01 8.66
N GLY A 59 -16.99 7.03 9.29
CA GLY A 59 -16.48 6.95 10.66
C GLY A 59 -15.09 6.31 10.80
N ARG A 60 -14.49 5.84 9.69
CA ARG A 60 -13.17 5.19 9.67
C ARG A 60 -12.21 5.95 8.75
N GLY A 61 -10.92 5.72 8.97
CA GLY A 61 -9.84 6.36 8.22
C GLY A 61 -9.55 7.79 8.67
N ALA A 62 -8.58 8.40 8.02
CA ALA A 62 -8.13 9.76 8.33
C ALA A 62 -9.11 10.82 7.82
N THR A 63 -9.38 11.80 8.67
CA THR A 63 -9.97 13.08 8.27
C THR A 63 -8.89 13.95 7.65
N VAL A 64 -8.91 14.03 6.31
CA VAL A 64 -7.94 14.78 5.50
C VAL A 64 -8.50 16.15 5.05
N PRO A 65 -7.63 17.15 4.76
CA PRO A 65 -8.07 18.47 4.32
C PRO A 65 -8.44 18.54 2.82
N PHE A 66 -8.27 17.44 2.11
CA PHE A 66 -8.50 17.33 0.67
C PHE A 66 -9.67 16.38 0.34
N VAL A 67 -10.07 16.39 -0.93
CA VAL A 67 -11.01 15.43 -1.50
C VAL A 67 -10.30 14.64 -2.59
N GLU A 68 -10.35 13.31 -2.51
CA GLU A 68 -9.88 12.41 -3.56
C GLU A 68 -10.91 12.30 -4.70
N GLN A 69 -10.41 12.38 -5.93
CA GLN A 69 -11.16 12.11 -7.16
C GLN A 69 -10.35 11.22 -8.11
N GLU A 70 -10.85 10.02 -8.39
CA GLU A 70 -10.20 9.07 -9.30
C GLU A 70 -10.27 9.55 -10.77
N ALA A 71 -9.18 9.36 -11.52
CA ALA A 71 -9.07 9.76 -12.92
C ALA A 71 -10.08 9.05 -13.82
N GLU A 72 -10.37 7.77 -13.56
CA GLU A 72 -11.35 7.01 -14.36
C GLU A 72 -12.79 7.49 -14.18
N ASN A 73 -13.08 8.24 -13.11
CA ASN A 73 -14.39 8.86 -12.90
C ASN A 73 -14.48 10.24 -13.58
N ALA A 74 -13.36 10.88 -13.88
CA ALA A 74 -13.28 12.18 -14.52
C ALA A 74 -13.58 12.12 -16.03
N THR A 75 -13.72 13.28 -16.69
CA THR A 75 -13.84 13.31 -18.16
C THR A 75 -12.45 13.19 -18.78
N PHE A 76 -12.23 12.22 -19.65
CA PHE A 76 -10.93 12.02 -20.29
C PHE A 76 -11.04 11.70 -21.78
N THR A 77 -9.91 11.80 -22.50
CA THR A 77 -9.80 11.43 -23.92
C THR A 77 -8.80 10.33 -24.22
N GLY A 78 -7.92 9.99 -23.27
CA GLY A 78 -7.00 8.86 -23.41
C GLY A 78 -7.65 7.53 -23.07
N ASP A 79 -6.84 6.53 -22.77
CA ASP A 79 -7.29 5.16 -22.53
C ASP A 79 -7.51 4.88 -21.04
N LEU A 80 -8.66 4.29 -20.71
CA LEU A 80 -8.88 3.69 -19.40
C LEU A 80 -8.08 2.38 -19.31
N ILE A 81 -7.20 2.28 -18.31
CA ILE A 81 -6.47 1.04 -17.99
C ILE A 81 -7.01 0.44 -16.68
N GLY A 82 -6.96 -0.89 -16.58
CA GLY A 82 -7.52 -1.64 -15.45
C GLY A 82 -9.04 -1.87 -15.52
N PRO A 83 -9.65 -2.47 -14.48
CA PRO A 83 -9.01 -2.92 -13.25
C PRO A 83 -8.07 -4.12 -13.48
N ASP A 84 -6.87 -4.09 -12.89
CA ASP A 84 -5.93 -5.23 -12.89
C ASP A 84 -5.22 -5.33 -11.53
N ARG A 85 -5.09 -6.55 -11.00
CA ARG A 85 -4.41 -6.85 -9.73
C ARG A 85 -3.11 -7.62 -9.94
N THR A 86 -2.73 -7.89 -11.20
CA THR A 86 -1.51 -8.61 -11.54
C THR A 86 -0.30 -7.78 -11.12
N PRO A 87 0.57 -8.27 -10.22
CA PRO A 87 1.76 -7.54 -9.81
C PRO A 87 2.61 -7.12 -11.00
N TYR A 88 3.38 -6.04 -10.81
CA TYR A 88 4.26 -5.49 -11.87
C TYR A 88 3.50 -4.97 -13.08
N THR A 89 2.30 -4.43 -12.87
CA THR A 89 1.53 -3.71 -13.89
C THR A 89 1.13 -2.33 -13.39
N LEU A 90 1.02 -1.36 -14.30
CA LEU A 90 0.57 0.00 -13.96
C LEU A 90 -0.80 0.04 -13.26
N PRO A 91 -1.84 -0.71 -13.70
CA PRO A 91 -3.11 -0.66 -13.00
C PRO A 91 -3.06 -1.32 -11.62
N SER A 92 -2.18 -2.31 -11.39
CA SER A 92 -2.06 -2.94 -10.06
C SER A 92 -1.66 -1.96 -8.97
N GLU A 93 -0.85 -0.94 -9.27
CA GLU A 93 -0.44 0.05 -8.27
C GLU A 93 -1.33 1.31 -8.25
N ALA A 94 -2.33 1.40 -9.12
CA ALA A 94 -3.27 2.50 -9.19
C ALA A 94 -4.30 2.43 -8.04
N SER A 95 -4.78 3.57 -7.56
CA SER A 95 -5.94 3.64 -6.67
C SER A 95 -7.14 2.99 -7.37
N GLY A 96 -7.90 2.15 -6.67
CA GLY A 96 -9.04 1.46 -7.30
C GLY A 96 -8.65 0.48 -8.40
N ARG A 97 -7.34 0.22 -8.58
CA ARG A 97 -6.72 -0.60 -9.62
C ARG A 97 -6.94 -0.12 -11.05
N LYS A 98 -7.34 1.15 -11.24
CA LYS A 98 -7.66 1.75 -12.55
C LYS A 98 -6.99 3.11 -12.65
N ALA A 99 -6.68 3.51 -13.88
CA ALA A 99 -6.13 4.84 -14.14
C ALA A 99 -6.43 5.24 -15.59
N VAL A 100 -6.08 6.48 -15.96
CA VAL A 100 -6.19 6.95 -17.35
C VAL A 100 -4.80 7.16 -17.93
N LYS A 101 -4.48 6.45 -19.01
CA LYS A 101 -3.27 6.62 -19.79
C LYS A 101 -3.48 7.64 -20.91
N LEU A 102 -2.60 8.63 -20.98
CA LEU A 102 -2.53 9.66 -22.00
C LEU A 102 -1.25 9.44 -22.80
N ASP A 103 -1.34 9.03 -24.05
CA ASP A 103 -0.19 8.70 -24.91
C ASP A 103 -0.10 9.53 -26.20
N ALA A 104 -1.01 10.50 -26.36
CA ALA A 104 -0.95 11.47 -27.45
C ALA A 104 -1.01 12.94 -26.96
N PRO A 105 -0.30 13.87 -27.65
CA PRO A 105 -0.46 15.29 -27.37
C PRO A 105 -1.90 15.78 -27.53
N GLY A 106 -2.36 16.56 -26.55
CA GLY A 106 -3.71 17.10 -26.48
C GLY A 106 -4.68 16.21 -25.72
N GLU A 107 -4.32 14.98 -25.40
CA GLU A 107 -5.12 14.14 -24.50
C GLU A 107 -5.11 14.68 -23.08
N TYR A 108 -6.22 14.47 -22.37
CA TYR A 108 -6.40 15.04 -21.06
C TYR A 108 -7.26 14.19 -20.11
N VAL A 109 -7.14 14.50 -18.82
CA VAL A 109 -8.14 14.22 -17.79
C VAL A 109 -8.64 15.55 -17.22
N GLN A 110 -9.96 15.70 -17.10
CA GLN A 110 -10.63 16.89 -16.59
C GLN A 110 -11.54 16.53 -15.42
N TYR A 111 -11.16 17.03 -14.25
CA TYR A 111 -11.89 16.91 -12.99
C TYR A 111 -12.91 18.03 -12.85
N THR A 112 -14.02 17.73 -12.17
CA THR A 112 -15.03 18.71 -11.76
C THR A 112 -15.02 18.78 -10.25
N LEU A 113 -14.72 19.95 -9.70
CA LEU A 113 -14.55 20.10 -8.26
C LEU A 113 -15.88 19.93 -7.52
N THR A 114 -15.86 19.18 -6.43
CA THR A 114 -17.02 18.98 -5.54
C THR A 114 -17.00 19.92 -4.34
N LYS A 115 -15.83 20.46 -3.99
CA LYS A 115 -15.60 21.46 -2.94
C LYS A 115 -14.66 22.57 -3.45
N PRO A 116 -14.60 23.74 -2.78
CA PRO A 116 -13.58 24.76 -3.08
C PRO A 116 -12.16 24.20 -2.95
N ALA A 117 -11.27 24.66 -3.82
CA ALA A 117 -9.86 24.27 -3.79
C ALA A 117 -8.96 25.37 -4.37
N ASN A 118 -7.71 25.41 -3.92
CA ASN A 118 -6.62 26.20 -4.52
C ASN A 118 -5.32 25.38 -4.66
N ALA A 119 -5.29 24.20 -4.02
CA ALA A 119 -4.38 23.07 -4.06
C ALA A 119 -4.81 21.94 -5.01
N VAL A 120 -3.88 21.27 -5.68
CA VAL A 120 -4.08 19.86 -6.08
C VAL A 120 -2.80 19.05 -5.86
N THR A 121 -2.93 17.83 -5.34
CA THR A 121 -1.90 16.80 -5.41
C THR A 121 -2.31 15.81 -6.50
N LEU A 122 -1.47 15.61 -7.50
CA LEU A 122 -1.74 14.69 -8.60
C LEU A 122 -0.86 13.44 -8.43
N ARG A 123 -1.47 12.25 -8.36
CA ARG A 123 -0.77 10.96 -8.45
C ARG A 123 -0.70 10.52 -9.91
N TYR A 124 0.50 10.20 -10.38
CA TYR A 124 0.77 9.95 -11.79
C TYR A 124 1.92 8.95 -11.97
N ALA A 125 2.03 8.39 -13.16
CA ALA A 125 3.21 7.66 -13.61
C ALA A 125 3.67 8.18 -14.98
N ILE A 126 4.98 8.18 -15.21
CA ILE A 126 5.62 8.44 -16.52
C ILE A 126 6.71 7.39 -16.74
N PRO A 127 7.17 7.15 -17.99
CA PRO A 127 8.25 6.21 -18.24
C PRO A 127 9.51 6.54 -17.43
N ASP A 128 10.26 5.51 -17.06
CA ASP A 128 11.63 5.67 -16.61
C ASP A 128 12.59 5.82 -17.81
N ALA A 129 13.80 6.29 -17.54
CA ALA A 129 14.87 6.27 -18.53
C ALA A 129 15.38 4.83 -18.75
N PRO A 130 15.86 4.46 -19.96
CA PRO A 130 16.33 3.10 -20.24
C PRO A 130 17.46 2.57 -19.33
N ALA A 131 18.19 3.47 -18.67
CA ALA A 131 19.27 3.16 -17.74
C ALA A 131 18.93 3.51 -16.28
N GLY A 132 17.65 3.76 -15.96
CA GLY A 132 17.22 4.27 -14.67
C GLY A 132 17.52 5.76 -14.47
N GLY A 133 17.25 6.25 -13.27
CA GLY A 133 17.50 7.64 -12.85
C GLY A 133 16.40 8.64 -13.21
N GLY A 134 15.33 8.19 -13.86
CA GLY A 134 14.14 8.97 -14.16
C GLY A 134 14.20 9.84 -15.42
N LEU A 135 13.01 10.18 -15.91
CA LEU A 135 12.75 11.20 -16.90
C LEU A 135 12.00 12.36 -16.27
N THR A 136 11.93 13.49 -16.99
CA THR A 136 11.03 14.58 -16.66
C THR A 136 10.20 14.95 -17.88
N GLY A 137 8.98 15.42 -17.63
CA GLY A 137 8.13 15.91 -18.71
C GLY A 137 7.01 16.84 -18.23
N PRO A 138 6.53 17.72 -19.11
CA PRO A 138 5.49 18.68 -18.76
C PRO A 138 4.08 18.08 -18.82
N ILE A 139 3.20 18.53 -17.93
CA ILE A 139 1.74 18.41 -18.04
C ILE A 139 1.13 19.82 -17.94
N ASP A 140 0.33 20.20 -18.94
CA ASP A 140 -0.37 21.49 -18.94
C ASP A 140 -1.54 21.44 -17.95
N VAL A 141 -1.67 22.46 -17.11
CA VAL A 141 -2.77 22.61 -16.15
C VAL A 141 -3.66 23.76 -16.60
N ALA A 142 -4.95 23.50 -16.76
CA ALA A 142 -5.96 24.50 -17.10
C ALA A 142 -7.09 24.51 -16.09
N VAL A 143 -7.62 25.70 -15.82
CA VAL A 143 -8.79 25.92 -14.96
C VAL A 143 -9.89 26.52 -15.83
N ASN A 144 -11.09 25.93 -15.82
CA ASN A 144 -12.24 26.43 -16.58
C ASN A 144 -11.91 26.68 -18.07
N GLY A 145 -11.12 25.78 -18.66
CA GLY A 145 -10.68 25.86 -20.06
C GLY A 145 -9.55 26.88 -20.33
N ILE A 146 -9.11 27.64 -19.33
CA ILE A 146 -8.01 28.61 -19.45
C ILE A 146 -6.73 27.98 -18.91
N ARG A 147 -5.69 27.91 -19.75
CA ARG A 147 -4.36 27.44 -19.33
C ARG A 147 -3.82 28.30 -18.19
N LEU A 148 -3.45 27.66 -17.08
CA LEU A 148 -2.88 28.29 -15.89
C LEU A 148 -1.35 28.19 -15.89
N THR A 149 -0.83 26.97 -15.96
CA THR A 149 0.61 26.68 -15.82
C THR A 149 0.98 25.38 -16.55
N SER A 150 2.25 25.02 -16.53
CA SER A 150 2.74 23.68 -16.86
C SER A 150 3.49 23.14 -15.64
N ALA A 151 3.05 22.01 -15.10
CA ALA A 151 3.77 21.32 -14.04
C ALA A 151 4.80 20.37 -14.65
N THR A 152 5.96 20.23 -14.00
CA THR A 152 6.97 19.24 -14.38
C THR A 152 6.76 17.98 -13.55
N LEU A 153 6.48 16.88 -14.24
CA LEU A 153 6.44 15.51 -13.74
C LEU A 153 7.84 14.89 -13.77
N THR A 154 8.11 13.93 -12.89
CA THR A 154 9.39 13.21 -12.81
C THR A 154 9.17 11.75 -12.42
N SER A 155 9.95 10.83 -12.99
CA SER A 155 10.03 9.42 -12.55
C SER A 155 11.26 9.12 -11.70
N GLN A 156 12.03 10.15 -11.31
CA GLN A 156 13.28 10.01 -10.56
C GLN A 156 13.14 9.33 -9.19
N TYR A 157 11.94 9.37 -8.60
CA TYR A 157 11.62 8.78 -7.30
C TYR A 157 10.62 7.62 -7.43
N SER A 158 10.32 7.23 -8.67
CA SER A 158 9.53 6.07 -9.01
C SER A 158 10.44 5.01 -9.61
N TRP A 159 9.87 3.84 -9.89
CA TRP A 159 10.53 2.69 -10.51
C TRP A 159 11.61 2.06 -9.63
N LEU A 160 11.26 0.91 -9.10
CA LEU A 160 12.20 -0.03 -8.50
C LEU A 160 12.17 -1.33 -9.31
N TYR A 161 13.32 -1.99 -9.37
CA TYR A 161 13.55 -3.16 -10.20
C TYR A 161 14.28 -4.26 -9.43
N GLY A 162 14.15 -5.49 -9.92
CA GLY A 162 14.89 -6.63 -9.43
C GLY A 162 14.24 -7.32 -8.23
N THR A 163 15.08 -8.04 -7.49
CA THR A 163 14.74 -8.58 -6.16
C THR A 163 15.29 -7.67 -5.07
N TYR A 164 14.87 -7.86 -3.83
CA TYR A 164 15.48 -7.17 -2.70
C TYR A 164 17.01 -7.45 -2.62
N PRO A 165 17.85 -6.47 -2.26
CA PRO A 165 17.51 -5.05 -2.07
C PRO A 165 17.18 -4.39 -3.40
N PHE A 166 16.03 -3.72 -3.47
CA PHE A 166 15.50 -3.18 -4.71
C PHE A 166 16.34 -2.00 -5.20
N SER A 167 16.56 -1.92 -6.51
CA SER A 167 17.38 -0.89 -7.13
C SER A 167 16.58 -0.04 -8.13
N ASN A 168 17.08 1.15 -8.44
CA ASN A 168 16.59 1.97 -9.55
C ASN A 168 17.34 1.65 -10.87
N ASP A 169 17.94 0.47 -10.99
CA ASP A 169 18.62 0.02 -12.21
C ASP A 169 17.75 -0.99 -12.99
N PRO A 170 17.15 -0.61 -14.14
CA PRO A 170 16.35 -1.53 -14.96
C PRO A 170 17.17 -2.68 -15.56
N GLN A 171 18.50 -2.60 -15.51
CA GLN A 171 19.41 -3.64 -15.97
C GLN A 171 19.86 -4.59 -14.84
N ALA A 172 19.38 -4.40 -13.61
CA ALA A 172 19.73 -5.26 -12.49
C ALA A 172 19.29 -6.72 -12.74
N ASP A 173 20.21 -7.66 -12.47
CA ASP A 173 19.87 -9.08 -12.44
C ASP A 173 19.21 -9.42 -11.10
N PRO A 174 18.27 -10.38 -11.06
CA PRO A 174 17.73 -10.84 -9.79
C PRO A 174 18.80 -11.52 -8.93
N ASN A 175 18.54 -11.59 -7.62
CA ASN A 175 19.41 -12.30 -6.71
C ASN A 175 19.50 -13.78 -7.10
N LYS A 176 20.70 -14.18 -7.52
CA LYS A 176 20.97 -15.52 -8.03
C LYS A 176 20.90 -16.61 -6.96
N ASP A 177 21.01 -16.26 -5.68
CA ASP A 177 21.08 -17.20 -4.57
C ASP A 177 19.73 -17.38 -3.87
N TRP A 178 18.68 -16.69 -4.35
CA TRP A 178 17.34 -16.76 -3.81
C TRP A 178 16.43 -17.62 -4.69
N TRP A 179 15.39 -18.18 -4.08
CA TRP A 179 14.32 -18.82 -4.82
C TRP A 179 13.55 -17.79 -5.65
N LEU A 180 13.34 -18.07 -6.94
CA LEU A 180 12.57 -17.22 -7.84
C LEU A 180 11.40 -18.01 -8.43
N THR A 181 10.19 -17.46 -8.30
CA THR A 181 8.95 -18.04 -8.82
C THR A 181 9.00 -18.27 -10.33
N GLU A 182 9.63 -17.37 -11.09
CA GLU A 182 9.68 -17.37 -12.55
C GLU A 182 10.41 -18.61 -13.11
N CYS A 183 11.40 -19.13 -12.39
CA CYS A 183 12.08 -20.37 -12.75
C CYS A 183 11.71 -21.56 -11.86
N GLY A 184 11.01 -21.33 -10.74
CA GLY A 184 10.79 -22.34 -9.71
C GLY A 184 12.12 -22.92 -9.23
N CYS A 185 13.12 -22.07 -9.03
CA CYS A 185 14.50 -22.49 -8.84
C CYS A 185 15.31 -21.45 -8.06
N VAL A 186 16.48 -21.87 -7.57
CA VAL A 186 17.57 -20.95 -7.19
C VAL A 186 18.51 -20.85 -8.39
N PRO A 187 18.68 -19.67 -9.01
CA PRO A 187 19.46 -19.54 -10.25
C PRO A 187 20.89 -20.07 -10.15
N SER A 188 21.60 -19.80 -9.05
CA SER A 188 22.98 -20.24 -8.84
C SER A 188 23.11 -21.76 -8.64
N ALA A 189 22.01 -22.45 -8.32
CA ALA A 189 21.93 -23.90 -8.19
C ALA A 189 21.40 -24.58 -9.47
N THR A 190 21.10 -23.83 -10.53
CA THR A 190 20.47 -24.35 -11.77
C THR A 190 21.46 -24.28 -12.94
N THR A 191 21.56 -25.34 -13.75
CA THR A 191 22.46 -25.39 -14.92
C THR A 191 21.72 -25.81 -16.19
N PRO A 192 21.76 -25.00 -17.27
CA PRO A 192 22.35 -23.65 -17.33
C PRO A 192 21.59 -22.68 -16.42
N ALA A 193 22.26 -21.63 -15.95
CA ALA A 193 21.61 -20.59 -15.16
C ALA A 193 20.47 -19.96 -15.98
N PRO A 194 19.30 -19.71 -15.37
CA PRO A 194 18.19 -19.06 -16.06
C PRO A 194 18.57 -17.62 -16.46
N VAL A 195 18.02 -17.16 -17.57
CA VAL A 195 18.12 -15.78 -18.04
C VAL A 195 16.73 -15.16 -17.93
N PHE A 196 16.66 -13.95 -17.38
CA PHE A 196 15.40 -13.24 -17.16
C PHE A 196 15.33 -12.01 -18.07
N ASP A 197 14.13 -11.71 -18.55
CA ASP A 197 13.87 -10.50 -19.33
C ASP A 197 14.09 -9.26 -18.46
N LYS A 198 14.55 -8.18 -19.09
CA LYS A 198 14.80 -6.87 -18.47
C LYS A 198 13.84 -5.82 -19.01
N PRO A 199 13.31 -4.91 -18.18
CA PRO A 199 13.47 -4.86 -16.73
C PRO A 199 12.78 -6.03 -16.00
N PHE A 200 13.42 -6.56 -14.95
CA PHE A 200 12.87 -7.63 -14.13
C PHE A 200 12.07 -7.05 -12.96
N ARG A 201 10.80 -7.47 -12.79
CA ARG A 201 9.90 -7.07 -11.70
C ARG A 201 9.84 -5.55 -11.44
N PRO A 202 9.55 -4.71 -12.45
CA PRO A 202 9.36 -3.28 -12.21
C PRO A 202 8.17 -3.04 -11.27
N PHE A 203 8.31 -2.14 -10.31
CA PHE A 203 7.26 -1.74 -9.38
C PHE A 203 7.51 -0.31 -8.86
N HIS A 204 6.66 0.19 -7.97
CA HIS A 204 6.72 1.57 -7.45
C HIS A 204 6.57 2.61 -8.58
N TYR A 205 5.59 2.41 -9.46
CA TYR A 205 5.41 3.14 -10.72
C TYR A 205 5.01 4.61 -10.57
N TYR A 206 4.25 4.90 -9.51
CA TYR A 206 3.60 6.19 -9.34
C TYR A 206 4.44 7.12 -8.46
N ALA A 207 4.22 8.42 -8.64
CA ALA A 207 4.67 9.49 -7.77
C ALA A 207 3.57 10.54 -7.61
N GLU A 208 3.73 11.41 -6.63
CA GLU A 208 2.82 12.51 -6.36
C GLU A 208 3.43 13.89 -6.60
N LYS A 209 2.64 14.78 -7.20
CA LYS A 209 3.01 16.18 -7.43
C LYS A 209 2.00 17.14 -6.84
N ARG A 210 2.42 17.92 -5.84
CA ARG A 210 1.70 19.09 -5.35
C ARG A 210 1.81 20.27 -6.33
N ILE A 211 0.68 20.83 -6.73
CA ILE A 211 0.56 21.91 -7.73
C ILE A 211 -0.35 23.02 -7.19
N PRO A 212 0.16 24.23 -6.96
CA PRO A 212 -0.66 25.41 -6.67
C PRO A 212 -1.52 25.81 -7.87
N LEU A 213 -2.82 26.02 -7.66
CA LEU A 213 -3.75 26.48 -8.70
C LEU A 213 -3.88 28.02 -8.77
N VAL A 214 -3.29 28.75 -7.81
CA VAL A 214 -3.11 30.22 -7.76
C VAL A 214 -4.40 31.06 -7.82
N VAL A 215 -5.56 30.45 -8.04
CA VAL A 215 -6.90 31.06 -8.04
C VAL A 215 -7.77 30.25 -7.07
N PRO A 216 -8.55 30.88 -6.17
CA PRO A 216 -9.52 30.16 -5.36
C PRO A 216 -10.64 29.65 -6.28
N LEU A 217 -10.76 28.33 -6.38
CA LEU A 217 -11.78 27.65 -7.17
C LEU A 217 -12.97 27.30 -6.28
N LYS A 218 -14.15 27.21 -6.89
CA LYS A 218 -15.40 26.82 -6.22
C LYS A 218 -15.86 25.45 -6.74
N LYS A 219 -16.80 24.84 -5.99
CA LYS A 219 -17.55 23.68 -6.47
C LYS A 219 -18.10 23.93 -7.89
N GLY A 220 -17.90 22.97 -8.78
CA GLY A 220 -18.32 23.00 -10.18
C GLY A 220 -17.29 23.60 -11.14
N ASP A 221 -16.26 24.28 -10.66
CA ASP A 221 -15.11 24.63 -11.51
C ASP A 221 -14.41 23.35 -12.00
N THR A 222 -13.69 23.46 -13.11
CA THR A 222 -12.97 22.34 -13.72
C THR A 222 -11.47 22.55 -13.69
N VAL A 223 -10.73 21.47 -13.40
CA VAL A 223 -9.27 21.42 -13.48
C VAL A 223 -8.90 20.34 -14.48
N ARG A 224 -8.14 20.71 -15.51
CA ARG A 224 -7.73 19.81 -16.60
C ARG A 224 -6.22 19.68 -16.65
N PHE A 225 -5.76 18.44 -16.76
CA PHE A 225 -4.37 18.07 -17.01
C PHE A 225 -4.24 17.55 -18.43
N THR A 226 -3.43 18.21 -19.28
CA THR A 226 -3.32 17.91 -20.71
C THR A 226 -1.88 17.63 -21.10
N VAL A 227 -1.64 16.58 -21.88
CA VAL A 227 -0.31 16.30 -22.45
C VAL A 227 0.02 17.39 -23.49
N PRO A 228 1.05 18.21 -23.31
CA PRO A 228 1.36 19.29 -24.23
C PRO A 228 2.01 18.76 -25.51
N LYS A 229 1.88 19.53 -26.60
CA LYS A 229 2.55 19.24 -27.89
C LYS A 229 4.08 19.20 -27.82
N THR A 230 4.66 19.76 -26.76
CA THR A 230 6.11 19.78 -26.53
C THR A 230 6.58 18.60 -25.69
N THR A 231 5.70 17.67 -25.29
CA THR A 231 6.10 16.50 -24.52
C THR A 231 7.10 15.64 -25.31
N LYS A 232 8.02 15.01 -24.57
CA LYS A 232 8.89 13.95 -25.08
C LYS A 232 8.62 12.61 -24.38
N LEU A 233 7.65 12.58 -23.48
CA LEU A 233 7.22 11.37 -22.79
C LEU A 233 6.39 10.54 -23.77
N ASP A 234 6.63 9.24 -23.79
CA ASP A 234 5.84 8.31 -24.60
C ASP A 234 4.40 8.20 -24.08
N TRP A 235 4.21 8.37 -22.77
CA TRP A 235 2.91 8.37 -22.12
C TRP A 235 2.96 9.07 -20.76
N VAL A 236 1.79 9.44 -20.26
CA VAL A 236 1.52 9.89 -18.89
C VAL A 236 0.30 9.14 -18.38
N VAL A 237 0.39 8.48 -17.23
CA VAL A 237 -0.78 7.89 -16.56
C VAL A 237 -1.19 8.80 -15.41
N LEU A 238 -2.48 9.13 -15.35
CA LEU A 238 -3.07 9.86 -14.22
C LEU A 238 -3.98 8.90 -13.45
N ASP A 239 -3.78 8.86 -12.13
CA ASP A 239 -4.44 7.92 -11.22
C ASP A 239 -5.50 8.61 -10.37
N VAL A 240 -5.08 9.39 -9.37
CA VAL A 240 -5.97 10.10 -8.46
C VAL A 240 -5.52 11.55 -8.27
N ALA A 241 -6.47 12.45 -8.04
CA ALA A 241 -6.21 13.85 -7.73
C ALA A 241 -6.84 14.25 -6.39
N ASP A 242 -6.03 14.82 -5.51
CA ASP A 242 -6.46 15.34 -4.21
C ASP A 242 -6.63 16.84 -4.29
N PHE A 243 -7.86 17.35 -4.21
CA PHE A 243 -8.13 18.79 -4.25
C PHE A 243 -8.24 19.37 -2.84
N GLU A 244 -7.42 20.38 -2.53
CA GLU A 244 -7.31 20.96 -1.19
C GLU A 244 -7.58 22.48 -1.21
N GLN A 245 -8.26 22.98 -0.17
CA GLN A 245 -8.33 24.41 0.13
C GLN A 245 -7.24 24.78 1.15
N VAL A 246 -6.04 25.04 0.65
CA VAL A 246 -4.86 25.41 1.45
C VAL A 246 -5.05 26.80 2.07
N GLY A 247 -4.86 26.88 3.39
CA GLY A 247 -4.90 28.14 4.13
C GLY A 247 -3.68 29.02 3.92
N LEU A 248 -3.78 30.30 4.33
CA LEU A 248 -2.63 31.22 4.37
C LEU A 248 -1.52 30.70 5.30
N PRO A 249 -0.25 31.11 5.09
CA PRO A 249 0.84 30.71 5.97
C PRO A 249 0.56 31.15 7.41
N LYS A 250 0.77 30.24 8.36
CA LYS A 250 0.59 30.51 9.80
C LYS A 250 1.57 31.59 10.25
N LEU A 251 1.13 32.45 11.17
CA LEU A 251 1.99 33.46 11.78
C LEU A 251 2.88 32.83 12.86
N PRO A 252 4.08 33.39 13.14
CA PRO A 252 4.92 32.92 14.24
C PRO A 252 4.15 32.92 15.57
N PRO A 253 4.28 31.86 16.39
CA PRO A 253 3.75 31.88 17.76
C PRO A 253 4.28 33.07 18.56
N ARG A 254 3.51 33.54 19.53
CA ARG A 254 3.99 34.59 20.44
C ARG A 254 5.25 34.12 21.15
N LYS A 255 6.27 34.99 21.21
CA LYS A 255 7.56 34.72 21.86
C LYS A 255 8.34 33.54 21.26
N SER A 256 8.21 33.24 19.97
CA SER A 256 9.03 32.21 19.31
C SER A 256 10.42 32.70 18.91
N VAL A 257 11.38 31.79 18.84
CA VAL A 257 12.65 31.98 18.12
C VAL A 257 12.38 31.89 16.62
N ASN A 258 12.81 32.87 15.83
CA ASN A 258 12.64 32.86 14.37
C ASN A 258 13.93 32.40 13.67
N ALA A 259 13.87 31.31 12.89
CA ALA A 259 15.01 30.73 12.20
C ALA A 259 15.76 31.71 11.27
N TRP A 260 15.09 32.68 10.65
CA TRP A 260 15.74 33.69 9.81
C TRP A 260 16.74 34.56 10.58
N LEU A 261 16.49 34.83 11.87
CA LEU A 261 17.40 35.61 12.71
C LEU A 261 18.72 34.88 13.00
N TYR A 262 18.76 33.57 12.73
CA TYR A 262 19.94 32.72 12.88
C TYR A 262 20.64 32.42 11.54
N GLY A 263 20.11 32.97 10.43
CA GLY A 263 20.71 32.86 9.10
C GLY A 263 20.20 31.70 8.25
N ALA A 264 19.04 31.10 8.58
CA ALA A 264 18.43 30.07 7.74
C ALA A 264 18.05 30.66 6.38
N ASP A 265 18.42 29.98 5.29
CA ASP A 265 18.20 30.42 3.91
C ASP A 265 16.88 29.84 3.37
N PRO A 266 15.81 30.65 3.20
CA PRO A 266 14.52 30.18 2.72
C PRO A 266 14.49 29.86 1.22
N THR A 267 15.60 30.08 0.49
CA THR A 267 15.69 29.79 -0.94
C THR A 267 16.22 28.38 -1.23
N GLY A 268 16.75 27.69 -0.23
CA GLY A 268 17.34 26.36 -0.36
C GLY A 268 18.69 26.34 -1.08
N ARG A 269 19.26 27.51 -1.42
CA ARG A 269 20.54 27.60 -2.13
C ARG A 269 21.73 27.30 -1.22
N LYS A 270 21.67 27.75 0.02
CA LYS A 270 22.67 27.47 1.06
C LYS A 270 22.09 26.54 2.12
N SER A 271 22.97 25.76 2.75
CA SER A 271 22.57 24.94 3.89
C SER A 271 22.03 25.83 5.01
N SER A 272 20.89 25.42 5.55
CA SER A 272 20.23 26.01 6.72
C SER A 272 20.47 25.19 7.97
N ALA A 273 21.16 24.05 7.89
CA ALA A 273 21.31 23.11 9.01
C ALA A 273 21.90 23.77 10.27
N ASP A 274 23.04 24.46 10.14
CA ASP A 274 23.69 25.10 11.28
C ASP A 274 22.90 26.29 11.84
N ALA A 275 22.13 26.99 11.00
CA ALA A 275 21.24 28.06 11.45
C ALA A 275 20.05 27.50 12.24
N LEU A 276 19.50 26.39 11.77
CA LEU A 276 18.41 25.67 12.44
C LEU A 276 18.87 25.07 13.76
N ASP A 277 20.06 24.47 13.84
CA ASP A 277 20.62 23.98 15.11
C ASP A 277 20.76 25.10 16.15
N LYS A 278 21.24 26.29 15.74
CA LYS A 278 21.34 27.44 16.65
C LYS A 278 19.96 27.93 17.09
N ALA A 279 18.97 27.94 16.19
CA ALA A 279 17.61 28.30 16.52
C ALA A 279 16.97 27.28 17.48
N ILE A 280 17.16 25.97 17.25
CA ILE A 280 16.74 24.86 18.12
C ILE A 280 17.37 24.99 19.51
N ALA A 281 18.68 25.19 19.58
CA ALA A 281 19.38 25.40 20.84
C ALA A 281 18.86 26.62 21.61
N ALA A 282 18.55 27.72 20.90
CA ALA A 282 17.97 28.91 21.51
C ALA A 282 16.53 28.68 21.99
N GLY A 283 15.68 28.04 21.19
CA GLY A 283 14.30 27.70 21.54
C GLY A 283 14.24 26.83 22.80
N LYS A 284 15.08 25.79 22.84
CA LYS A 284 15.26 24.94 24.03
C LYS A 284 15.70 25.74 25.26
N LYS A 285 16.76 26.55 25.13
CA LYS A 285 17.30 27.34 26.25
C LYS A 285 16.28 28.34 26.82
N LEU A 286 15.49 28.96 25.94
CA LEU A 286 14.48 29.94 26.30
C LEU A 286 13.13 29.30 26.65
N GLN A 287 12.97 27.99 26.43
CA GLN A 287 11.72 27.25 26.57
C GLN A 287 10.56 27.88 25.77
N VAL A 288 10.85 28.23 24.52
CA VAL A 288 9.87 28.77 23.58
C VAL A 288 9.98 28.07 22.22
N PRO A 289 8.91 28.05 21.41
CA PRO A 289 8.95 27.42 20.09
C PRO A 289 9.99 28.04 19.16
N VAL A 290 10.55 27.21 18.28
CA VAL A 290 11.25 27.62 17.07
C VAL A 290 10.23 27.70 15.95
N TYR A 291 10.14 28.86 15.31
CA TYR A 291 9.35 29.08 14.12
C TYR A 291 10.25 29.11 12.88
N ILE A 292 9.94 28.26 11.92
CA ILE A 292 10.57 28.23 10.59
C ILE A 292 9.59 28.90 9.61
N PRO A 293 9.89 30.13 9.12
CA PRO A 293 9.00 30.84 8.21
C PRO A 293 8.75 30.11 6.87
N PRO A 294 7.88 30.66 6.00
CA PRO A 294 7.71 30.12 4.65
C PRO A 294 9.03 30.13 3.86
N GLY A 295 9.30 29.05 3.15
CA GLY A 295 10.52 28.85 2.36
C GLY A 295 10.88 27.39 2.18
N THR A 296 11.90 27.16 1.36
CA THR A 296 12.56 25.86 1.19
C THR A 296 13.94 25.96 1.82
N TYR A 297 14.25 25.07 2.76
CA TYR A 297 15.46 25.12 3.56
C TYR A 297 16.27 23.85 3.32
N LYS A 298 17.48 24.02 2.78
CA LYS A 298 18.38 22.91 2.50
C LYS A 298 19.03 22.41 3.79
N VAL A 299 18.92 21.12 4.09
CA VAL A 299 19.45 20.43 5.27
C VAL A 299 19.92 19.05 4.81
N ASP A 300 21.23 18.85 4.70
CA ASP A 300 21.82 17.59 4.20
C ASP A 300 22.31 16.66 5.33
N ARG A 301 21.57 16.65 6.44
CA ARG A 301 21.84 15.81 7.64
C ARG A 301 20.63 15.84 8.57
N HIS A 302 20.71 15.06 9.64
CA HIS A 302 19.71 15.11 10.70
C HIS A 302 19.85 16.37 11.57
N LEU A 303 18.72 17.00 11.87
CA LEU A 303 18.58 17.97 12.95
C LEU A 303 18.20 17.21 14.23
N VAL A 304 19.03 17.29 15.27
CA VAL A 304 18.77 16.60 16.53
C VAL A 304 17.94 17.50 17.45
N VAL A 305 16.77 17.01 17.89
CA VAL A 305 15.80 17.74 18.71
C VAL A 305 15.57 17.06 20.05
N ASP A 306 15.43 17.84 21.12
CA ASP A 306 15.17 17.37 22.49
C ASP A 306 14.66 18.54 23.35
N LYS A 307 13.49 18.39 23.98
CA LYS A 307 12.83 19.42 24.81
C LYS A 307 12.62 20.73 24.07
N VAL A 308 12.01 20.65 22.89
CA VAL A 308 11.85 21.78 21.99
C VAL A 308 10.64 21.59 21.09
N THR A 309 9.95 22.70 20.83
CA THR A 309 8.91 22.78 19.81
C THR A 309 9.46 23.40 18.54
N VAL A 310 9.27 22.77 17.38
CA VAL A 310 9.66 23.26 16.06
C VAL A 310 8.41 23.32 15.17
N ILE A 311 8.03 24.53 14.75
CA ILE A 311 6.79 24.80 14.01
C ILE A 311 7.11 25.52 12.70
N GLY A 312 6.55 25.05 11.59
CA GLY A 312 6.57 25.74 10.30
C GLY A 312 5.34 26.62 10.06
N ALA A 313 5.26 27.22 8.87
CA ALA A 313 4.12 28.05 8.47
C ALA A 313 2.93 27.24 7.89
N GLY A 314 2.99 25.92 7.92
CA GLY A 314 2.12 24.97 7.21
C GLY A 314 2.92 24.15 6.20
N SER A 315 2.54 22.89 5.97
CA SER A 315 3.30 21.98 5.10
C SER A 315 3.41 22.47 3.65
N TRP A 316 2.41 23.18 3.13
CA TRP A 316 2.47 23.85 1.83
C TRP A 316 3.40 25.07 1.77
N TRP A 317 3.87 25.59 2.91
CA TRP A 317 4.58 26.87 3.01
C TRP A 317 6.04 26.73 3.47
N THR A 318 6.32 25.78 4.36
CA THR A 318 7.66 25.55 4.91
C THR A 318 8.12 24.14 4.53
N THR A 319 9.28 24.03 3.86
CA THR A 319 9.84 22.74 3.42
C THR A 319 11.30 22.62 3.87
N LEU A 320 11.63 21.51 4.53
CA LEU A 320 13.00 21.04 4.71
C LEU A 320 13.32 20.05 3.60
N THR A 321 14.48 20.17 2.97
CA THR A 321 14.91 19.28 1.87
C THR A 321 16.42 19.13 1.85
N GLY A 322 16.95 18.14 1.15
CA GLY A 322 18.40 17.90 1.05
C GLY A 322 18.73 16.42 1.12
N ASP A 323 20.00 16.11 0.89
CA ASP A 323 20.47 14.73 0.90
C ASP A 323 20.64 14.28 2.35
N GLY A 324 19.86 13.30 2.81
CA GLY A 324 19.83 12.91 4.22
C GLY A 324 19.13 13.93 5.14
N VAL A 325 18.21 14.73 4.59
CA VAL A 325 17.31 15.57 5.41
C VAL A 325 16.54 14.70 6.40
N GLY A 326 16.48 15.14 7.66
CA GLY A 326 15.65 14.49 8.67
C GLY A 326 15.62 15.26 9.99
N VAL A 327 14.58 15.05 10.80
CA VAL A 327 14.46 15.60 12.16
C VAL A 327 14.42 14.45 13.16
N TYR A 328 15.45 14.33 13.99
CA TYR A 328 15.67 13.14 14.81
C TYR A 328 15.66 13.48 16.29
N GLY A 329 15.05 12.61 17.10
CA GLY A 329 15.40 12.49 18.50
C GLY A 329 16.83 12.00 18.67
N LYS A 330 17.39 12.12 19.86
CA LYS A 330 18.63 11.40 20.20
C LYS A 330 18.36 9.90 20.10
N TYR A 331 19.41 9.13 19.83
CA TYR A 331 19.34 7.69 19.98
C TYR A 331 19.11 7.30 21.45
N VAL A 332 18.57 6.11 21.69
CA VAL A 332 18.30 5.62 23.04
C VAL A 332 19.58 5.49 23.86
N GLU A 333 20.66 5.09 23.21
CA GLU A 333 22.00 4.97 23.79
C GLU A 333 22.56 6.32 24.27
N ASP A 334 22.08 7.43 23.69
CA ASP A 334 22.40 8.81 24.08
C ASP A 334 21.38 9.40 25.09
N GLY A 335 20.52 8.55 25.65
CA GLY A 335 19.49 8.90 26.63
C GLY A 335 18.13 9.26 26.05
N GLY A 336 17.97 9.22 24.72
CA GLY A 336 16.74 9.56 24.01
C GLY A 336 16.32 11.03 24.14
N SER A 337 15.31 11.42 23.36
CA SER A 337 14.68 12.74 23.46
C SER A 337 13.31 12.67 24.12
N THR A 338 12.94 13.74 24.81
CA THR A 338 11.61 13.94 25.39
C THR A 338 11.06 15.33 25.11
N ASP A 339 9.75 15.51 25.24
CA ASP A 339 9.08 16.82 25.12
C ASP A 339 9.43 17.54 23.79
N VAL A 340 9.45 16.78 22.69
CA VAL A 340 9.69 17.29 21.33
C VAL A 340 8.34 17.46 20.64
N HIS A 341 8.11 18.64 20.06
CA HIS A 341 6.87 18.91 19.33
C HIS A 341 7.18 19.43 17.93
N LEU A 342 6.93 18.62 16.90
CA LEU A 342 7.12 18.97 15.49
C LEU A 342 5.78 19.27 14.86
N ALA A 343 5.63 20.42 14.20
CA ALA A 343 4.39 20.72 13.49
C ALA A 343 4.52 21.60 12.24
N ASP A 344 3.61 21.40 11.29
CA ASP A 344 3.29 22.39 10.24
C ASP A 344 4.43 22.67 9.23
N PHE A 345 5.18 21.66 8.81
CA PHE A 345 6.17 21.78 7.72
C PHE A 345 6.25 20.50 6.89
N SER A 346 6.89 20.59 5.73
CA SER A 346 7.21 19.43 4.88
C SER A 346 8.65 18.98 5.07
N ILE A 347 8.90 17.67 4.94
CA ILE A 347 10.22 17.07 4.79
C ILE A 347 10.22 16.35 3.44
N ILE A 348 11.04 16.82 2.49
CA ILE A 348 11.12 16.24 1.15
C ILE A 348 12.56 15.83 0.87
N GLY A 349 12.80 14.52 0.89
CA GLY A 349 14.10 13.92 0.65
C GLY A 349 14.46 13.78 -0.83
N ASN A 350 15.54 13.05 -1.09
CA ASN A 350 16.07 12.75 -2.42
C ASN A 350 16.37 11.25 -2.62
N VAL A 351 15.75 10.37 -1.83
CA VAL A 351 16.03 8.91 -1.84
C VAL A 351 15.36 8.28 -3.08
N ARG A 352 16.08 7.38 -3.78
CA ARG A 352 15.64 6.78 -5.06
C ARG A 352 15.71 5.26 -5.10
N ASP A 353 16.42 4.68 -4.15
CA ASP A 353 16.70 3.27 -4.02
C ASP A 353 16.64 2.86 -2.55
N ARG A 354 16.46 1.56 -2.30
CA ARG A 354 16.32 1.04 -0.95
C ARG A 354 17.66 0.54 -0.43
N VAL A 355 18.30 1.36 0.40
CA VAL A 355 19.50 0.98 1.16
C VAL A 355 19.14 0.93 2.64
N ASP A 356 18.99 -0.27 3.18
CA ASP A 356 18.42 -0.44 4.53
C ASP A 356 19.30 0.13 5.65
N ASP A 357 20.63 0.07 5.47
CA ASP A 357 21.60 0.60 6.45
C ASP A 357 21.64 2.13 6.50
N ASP A 358 21.13 2.82 5.47
CA ASP A 358 21.12 4.27 5.43
C ASP A 358 19.96 4.83 6.25
N GLN A 359 20.29 5.67 7.23
CA GLN A 359 19.32 6.33 8.11
C GLN A 359 18.72 7.58 7.47
N VAL A 360 18.25 7.52 6.22
CA VAL A 360 17.72 8.69 5.47
C VAL A 360 16.19 8.79 5.58
N ASN A 361 15.69 8.80 6.81
CA ASN A 361 14.25 8.86 7.12
C ASN A 361 13.81 10.30 7.39
N GLY A 362 12.52 10.60 7.21
CA GLY A 362 12.01 11.96 7.45
C GLY A 362 12.07 12.36 8.93
N VAL A 363 11.58 11.49 9.81
CA VAL A 363 11.66 11.63 11.27
C VAL A 363 12.23 10.35 11.86
N GLY A 364 13.05 10.45 12.91
CA GLY A 364 13.52 9.23 13.58
C GLY A 364 14.19 9.42 14.93
N GLY A 365 14.93 8.40 15.36
CA GLY A 365 15.53 8.32 16.70
C GLY A 365 14.48 8.02 17.78
N ALA A 366 14.80 8.36 19.04
CA ALA A 366 13.90 8.14 20.17
C ALA A 366 13.14 9.42 20.56
N LEU A 367 11.82 9.41 20.42
CA LEU A 367 10.93 10.54 20.75
C LEU A 367 9.89 10.13 21.82
N GLY A 368 10.32 10.07 23.08
CA GLY A 368 9.44 9.71 24.20
C GLY A 368 8.88 10.90 24.97
N GLY A 369 8.33 10.62 26.14
CA GLY A 369 8.01 11.61 27.17
C GLY A 369 7.04 12.70 26.74
N GLY A 370 5.97 12.33 26.03
CA GLY A 370 4.93 13.26 25.57
C GLY A 370 5.24 13.97 24.25
N SER A 371 6.22 13.50 23.49
CA SER A 371 6.57 14.08 22.19
C SER A 371 5.42 13.95 21.19
N THR A 372 5.30 14.93 20.28
CA THR A 372 4.28 14.95 19.24
C THR A 372 4.87 15.26 17.86
N VAL A 373 4.40 14.56 16.83
CA VAL A 373 4.68 14.83 15.42
C VAL A 373 3.36 15.04 14.69
N GLU A 374 3.06 16.27 14.28
CA GLU A 374 1.74 16.60 13.74
C GLU A 374 1.71 17.50 12.49
N ARG A 375 0.77 17.23 11.59
CA ARG A 375 0.54 18.07 10.39
C ARG A 375 1.77 18.26 9.50
N LEU A 376 2.62 17.24 9.43
CA LEU A 376 3.73 17.19 8.50
C LEU A 376 3.29 16.63 7.14
N PHE A 377 4.03 16.99 6.09
CA PHE A 377 4.02 16.27 4.82
C PHE A 377 5.40 15.68 4.57
N ILE A 378 5.51 14.37 4.36
CA ILE A 378 6.79 13.68 4.20
C ILE A 378 6.81 12.92 2.87
N GLN A 379 7.86 13.12 2.07
CA GLN A 379 7.98 12.56 0.73
C GLN A 379 9.44 12.25 0.37
N HIS A 380 9.68 11.18 -0.41
CA HIS A 380 11.00 10.82 -0.97
C HIS A 380 12.11 10.62 0.06
N THR A 381 11.75 10.09 1.22
CA THR A 381 12.69 9.54 2.20
C THR A 381 12.68 8.02 2.10
N LYS A 382 13.61 7.31 2.76
CA LYS A 382 13.56 5.84 2.79
C LYS A 382 12.31 5.39 3.53
N VAL A 383 12.19 5.84 4.77
CA VAL A 383 11.02 5.67 5.62
C VAL A 383 10.50 7.05 5.99
N GLY A 384 9.17 7.22 6.05
CA GLY A 384 8.59 8.50 6.46
C GLY A 384 8.97 8.83 7.91
N MET A 385 8.72 7.90 8.83
CA MET A 385 9.12 7.99 10.23
C MET A 385 9.63 6.65 10.78
N TRP A 386 10.90 6.57 11.20
CA TRP A 386 11.47 5.36 11.80
C TRP A 386 11.90 5.63 13.23
N PHE A 387 11.17 5.09 14.19
CA PHE A 387 11.46 5.28 15.60
C PHE A 387 12.14 4.06 16.20
N ASP A 388 13.19 4.30 16.97
CA ASP A 388 13.91 3.25 17.71
C ASP A 388 13.74 3.47 19.21
N GLY A 389 13.12 2.49 19.87
CA GLY A 389 12.96 2.44 21.31
C GLY A 389 14.06 1.65 22.05
N PRO A 390 13.89 1.41 23.37
CA PRO A 390 12.67 1.69 24.12
C PRO A 390 12.44 3.16 24.49
N PHE A 391 11.20 3.62 24.34
CA PHE A 391 10.67 4.86 24.92
C PHE A 391 9.14 4.79 25.01
N SER A 392 8.51 5.76 25.68
CA SER A 392 7.05 5.76 25.84
C SER A 392 6.40 7.12 25.61
N GLY A 393 5.13 7.12 25.20
CA GLY A 393 4.28 8.32 25.17
C GLY A 393 4.51 9.24 23.97
N LEU A 394 4.66 8.67 22.78
CA LEU A 394 4.71 9.40 21.50
C LEU A 394 3.30 9.59 20.92
N THR A 395 2.99 10.75 20.35
CA THR A 395 1.79 10.94 19.52
C THR A 395 2.16 11.39 18.11
N VAL A 396 1.75 10.65 17.09
CA VAL A 396 1.91 10.99 15.67
C VAL A 396 0.53 11.19 15.06
N LYS A 397 0.20 12.40 14.61
CA LYS A 397 -1.15 12.67 14.08
C LYS A 397 -1.27 13.68 12.96
N ASP A 398 -2.34 13.59 12.18
CA ASP A 398 -2.68 14.56 11.13
C ASP A 398 -1.60 14.71 10.05
N ASN A 399 -0.72 13.72 9.87
CA ASN A 399 0.37 13.77 8.89
C ASN A 399 -0.05 13.18 7.54
N VAL A 400 0.63 13.61 6.48
CA VAL A 400 0.55 13.03 5.14
C VAL A 400 1.93 12.47 4.77
N ILE A 401 2.03 11.16 4.54
CA ILE A 401 3.28 10.47 4.22
C ILE A 401 3.10 9.78 2.88
N VAL A 402 3.85 10.20 1.85
CA VAL A 402 3.67 9.66 0.49
C VAL A 402 5.01 9.34 -0.16
N ASP A 403 5.01 8.45 -1.15
CA ASP A 403 6.17 8.09 -1.98
C ASP A 403 7.43 7.76 -1.16
N GLN A 404 7.29 6.77 -0.27
CA GLN A 404 8.42 6.20 0.50
C GLN A 404 8.92 4.94 -0.19
N ILE A 405 10.23 4.70 -0.13
CA ILE A 405 10.84 3.51 -0.75
C ILE A 405 10.77 2.27 0.16
N ALA A 406 10.57 2.47 1.45
CA ALA A 406 10.25 1.44 2.43
C ALA A 406 8.98 1.87 3.18
N ASP A 407 8.95 1.72 4.49
CA ASP A 407 7.78 1.95 5.32
C ASP A 407 7.29 3.40 5.32
N GLY A 408 6.00 3.60 5.57
CA GLY A 408 5.48 4.93 5.89
C GLY A 408 5.89 5.36 7.31
N LEU A 409 5.63 4.50 8.29
CA LEU A 409 6.05 4.68 9.68
C LEU A 409 6.33 3.33 10.34
N ASN A 410 7.41 3.24 11.12
CA ASN A 410 7.73 2.05 11.90
C ASN A 410 8.01 2.42 13.37
N LEU A 411 7.27 1.79 14.29
CA LEU A 411 7.59 1.75 15.71
C LEU A 411 8.44 0.51 15.97
N ARG A 412 9.74 0.67 16.19
CA ARG A 412 10.66 -0.44 16.41
C ARG A 412 11.14 -0.51 17.84
N ARG A 413 11.09 -1.72 18.41
CA ARG A 413 11.80 -2.16 19.62
C ARG A 413 11.37 -1.41 20.89
N GLY A 414 10.45 -1.98 21.65
CA GLY A 414 10.16 -1.58 23.02
C GLY A 414 9.46 -0.24 23.16
N ILE A 415 8.80 0.24 22.09
CA ILE A 415 8.02 1.47 22.14
C ILE A 415 6.68 1.16 22.79
N SER A 416 6.23 2.01 23.72
CA SER A 416 4.97 1.79 24.41
C SER A 416 4.10 3.04 24.58
N ASN A 417 2.80 2.83 24.76
CA ASN A 417 1.83 3.93 24.94
C ASN A 417 1.92 4.99 23.82
N ALA A 418 2.30 4.58 22.61
CA ALA A 418 2.33 5.46 21.45
C ALA A 418 0.96 5.51 20.78
N THR A 419 0.58 6.67 20.26
CA THR A 419 -0.64 6.85 19.47
C THR A 419 -0.28 7.37 18.08
N VAL A 420 -0.55 6.59 17.04
CA VAL A 420 -0.44 6.99 15.64
C VAL A 420 -1.84 7.08 15.07
N THR A 421 -2.34 8.30 14.91
CA THR A 421 -3.75 8.52 14.57
C THR A 421 -4.01 9.61 13.54
N ASN A 422 -5.05 9.45 12.73
CA ASN A 422 -5.46 10.45 11.75
C ASN A 422 -4.36 10.79 10.72
N ASN A 423 -3.54 9.81 10.33
CA ASN A 423 -2.51 9.99 9.30
C ASN A 423 -2.99 9.43 7.96
N PHE A 424 -2.61 10.10 6.87
CA PHE A 424 -2.78 9.61 5.51
C PHE A 424 -1.44 9.11 4.98
N VAL A 425 -1.40 7.88 4.51
CA VAL A 425 -0.21 7.23 3.96
C VAL A 425 -0.55 6.68 2.57
N ARG A 426 0.24 7.00 1.53
CA ARG A 426 0.01 6.45 0.18
C ARG A 426 1.30 6.17 -0.57
N GLY A 427 1.36 5.05 -1.28
CA GLY A 427 2.48 4.74 -2.17
C GLY A 427 3.80 4.43 -1.44
N THR A 428 3.77 3.58 -0.43
CA THR A 428 4.99 3.11 0.26
C THR A 428 5.62 1.92 -0.49
N GLY A 429 6.91 1.70 -0.31
CA GLY A 429 7.67 0.59 -0.90
C GLY A 429 7.84 -0.62 0.03
N ASP A 430 7.23 -0.56 1.21
CA ASP A 430 7.05 -1.63 2.20
C ASP A 430 5.80 -1.29 3.06
N ASP A 431 5.71 -1.81 4.28
CA ASP A 431 4.61 -1.62 5.21
C ASP A 431 4.20 -0.15 5.38
N GLY A 432 2.92 0.15 5.18
CA GLY A 432 2.42 1.52 5.36
C GLY A 432 2.62 2.03 6.78
N LEU A 433 2.16 1.26 7.77
CA LEU A 433 2.41 1.47 9.20
C LEU A 433 2.82 0.14 9.85
N ALA A 434 3.92 0.13 10.60
CA ALA A 434 4.41 -1.07 11.25
C ALA A 434 4.69 -0.86 12.75
N MET A 435 4.39 -1.89 13.55
CA MET A 435 4.99 -2.11 14.86
C MET A 435 5.91 -3.32 14.74
N TRP A 436 7.19 -3.14 15.02
CA TRP A 436 8.18 -4.20 14.96
C TRP A 436 8.87 -4.34 16.31
N SER A 437 8.41 -5.31 17.09
CA SER A 437 8.97 -5.62 18.41
C SER A 437 10.31 -6.34 18.27
N HIS A 438 11.27 -5.73 17.58
CA HIS A 438 12.52 -6.34 17.17
C HIS A 438 13.37 -6.72 18.38
N GLY A 439 13.63 -8.01 18.57
CA GLY A 439 14.45 -8.52 19.66
C GLY A 439 15.92 -8.15 19.48
N VAL A 440 16.38 -7.15 20.24
CA VAL A 440 17.77 -6.64 20.20
C VAL A 440 18.49 -6.87 21.52
N SER A 441 17.78 -6.73 22.64
CA SER A 441 18.26 -6.82 24.01
C SER A 441 17.54 -7.95 24.76
N THR A 442 16.35 -7.69 25.31
CA THR A 442 15.59 -8.70 26.06
C THR A 442 14.12 -8.60 25.68
N PRO A 443 13.36 -9.72 25.70
CA PRO A 443 11.94 -9.71 25.37
C PRO A 443 11.12 -8.66 26.15
N ALA A 444 11.44 -8.45 27.43
CA ALA A 444 10.72 -7.49 28.27
C ALA A 444 11.02 -6.02 27.93
N GLN A 445 12.17 -5.73 27.30
CA GLN A 445 12.55 -4.38 26.91
C GLN A 445 12.18 -4.05 25.48
N ASP A 446 12.12 -5.05 24.61
CA ASP A 446 11.94 -4.85 23.16
C ASP A 446 10.51 -5.14 22.67
N ALA A 447 9.63 -5.64 23.53
CA ALA A 447 8.21 -5.79 23.20
C ALA A 447 7.55 -4.41 23.06
N ASP A 448 7.02 -4.12 21.87
CA ASP A 448 6.13 -2.97 21.70
C ASP A 448 4.80 -3.28 22.36
N HIS A 449 4.27 -2.35 23.17
CA HIS A 449 3.03 -2.60 23.90
C HIS A 449 2.18 -1.38 24.21
N ASP A 450 0.87 -1.59 24.40
CA ASP A 450 -0.11 -0.53 24.66
C ASP A 450 -0.10 0.57 23.57
N ASN A 451 0.34 0.25 22.35
CA ASN A 451 0.36 1.20 21.25
C ASN A 451 -0.95 1.15 20.45
N VAL A 452 -1.31 2.28 19.87
CA VAL A 452 -2.56 2.43 19.12
C VAL A 452 -2.29 3.01 17.74
N PHE A 453 -2.66 2.27 16.71
CA PHE A 453 -2.82 2.78 15.34
C PHE A 453 -4.31 3.00 15.07
N SER A 454 -4.78 4.25 14.98
CA SER A 454 -6.21 4.48 14.77
C SER A 454 -6.61 5.60 13.82
N HIS A 455 -7.74 5.46 13.12
CA HIS A 455 -8.24 6.49 12.19
C HIS A 455 -7.22 6.87 11.12
N ASN A 456 -6.35 5.96 10.68
CA ASN A 456 -5.42 6.21 9.59
C ASN A 456 -6.02 5.74 8.26
N THR A 457 -5.66 6.42 7.17
CA THR A 457 -5.93 5.95 5.80
C THR A 457 -4.61 5.54 5.17
N VAL A 458 -4.43 4.28 4.81
CA VAL A 458 -3.18 3.73 4.27
C VAL A 458 -3.46 3.05 2.94
N LEU A 459 -2.88 3.56 1.85
CA LEU A 459 -3.25 3.19 0.48
C LEU A 459 -2.03 2.80 -0.36
N ASN A 460 -2.20 1.81 -1.24
CA ASN A 460 -1.25 1.45 -2.28
C ASN A 460 0.21 1.17 -1.83
N PRO A 461 0.51 0.40 -0.76
CA PRO A 461 1.83 -0.18 -0.60
C PRO A 461 2.19 -1.03 -1.82
N ALA A 462 3.30 -0.71 -2.49
CA ALA A 462 3.78 -1.44 -3.66
C ALA A 462 4.34 -2.84 -3.29
N LEU A 463 4.61 -3.04 -2.00
CA LEU A 463 5.08 -4.27 -1.39
C LEU A 463 4.56 -4.33 0.05
N ALA A 464 4.41 -5.54 0.59
CA ALA A 464 4.06 -5.80 1.98
C ALA A 464 2.65 -5.29 2.34
N ASN A 465 2.47 -4.80 3.56
CA ASN A 465 1.15 -4.62 4.15
C ASN A 465 0.74 -3.15 4.22
N ASN A 466 -0.55 -2.87 4.38
CA ASN A 466 -0.94 -1.52 4.79
C ASN A 466 -0.61 -1.31 6.27
N ILE A 467 -1.07 -2.19 7.16
CA ILE A 467 -0.74 -2.13 8.59
C ILE A 467 -0.22 -3.50 9.07
N ALA A 468 0.97 -3.51 9.67
CA ALA A 468 1.62 -4.72 10.17
C ALA A 468 1.99 -4.64 11.65
N ILE A 469 1.68 -5.71 12.40
CA ILE A 469 2.12 -5.92 13.77
C ILE A 469 3.03 -7.15 13.81
N TYR A 470 4.29 -6.95 14.18
CA TYR A 470 5.27 -8.02 14.35
C TYR A 470 5.55 -8.21 15.84
N GLY A 471 4.83 -9.14 16.46
CA GLY A 471 5.01 -9.48 17.87
C GLY A 471 4.50 -8.42 18.84
N GLY A 472 5.05 -8.43 20.06
CA GLY A 472 4.66 -7.51 21.13
C GLY A 472 3.38 -7.94 21.89
N HIS A 473 2.76 -7.03 22.63
CA HIS A 473 1.53 -7.32 23.38
C HIS A 473 0.63 -6.10 23.57
N ASP A 474 -0.67 -6.33 23.74
CA ASP A 474 -1.63 -5.28 24.14
C ASP A 474 -1.69 -4.08 23.17
N ASN A 475 -1.39 -4.31 21.89
CA ASN A 475 -1.46 -3.29 20.83
C ASN A 475 -2.84 -3.25 20.17
N THR A 476 -3.24 -2.08 19.67
CA THR A 476 -4.57 -1.85 19.08
C THR A 476 -4.47 -1.22 17.70
N VAL A 477 -5.21 -1.78 16.73
CA VAL A 477 -5.40 -1.28 15.37
C VAL A 477 -6.88 -0.98 15.17
N ALA A 478 -7.28 0.29 15.19
CA ALA A 478 -8.68 0.68 15.31
C ALA A 478 -9.18 1.71 14.27
N ASN A 479 -10.35 1.53 13.68
CA ASN A 479 -11.00 2.55 12.86
C ASN A 479 -10.18 3.01 11.64
N ASN A 480 -9.30 2.16 11.09
CA ASN A 480 -8.48 2.52 9.93
C ASN A 480 -9.18 2.19 8.61
N VAL A 481 -8.80 2.88 7.53
CA VAL A 481 -9.11 2.48 6.15
C VAL A 481 -7.82 2.05 5.49
N VAL A 482 -7.76 0.81 5.00
CA VAL A 482 -6.59 0.27 4.31
C VAL A 482 -6.99 -0.26 2.94
N ALA A 483 -6.20 0.05 1.92
CA ALA A 483 -6.54 -0.41 0.60
C ALA A 483 -5.35 -0.62 -0.31
N ASP A 484 -5.62 -1.45 -1.31
CA ASP A 484 -4.80 -1.63 -2.49
C ASP A 484 -3.32 -2.05 -2.29
N PRO A 485 -2.93 -2.89 -1.31
CA PRO A 485 -1.59 -3.48 -1.27
C PRO A 485 -1.37 -4.33 -2.53
N VAL A 486 -0.14 -4.39 -3.05
CA VAL A 486 0.09 -4.94 -4.41
C VAL A 486 0.56 -6.40 -4.39
N ARG A 487 1.57 -6.72 -3.58
CA ARG A 487 2.14 -8.08 -3.50
C ARG A 487 2.81 -8.35 -2.16
N GLU A 488 2.92 -9.64 -1.81
CA GLU A 488 3.70 -10.12 -0.65
C GLU A 488 3.28 -9.48 0.70
N GLY A 489 2.00 -9.12 0.80
CA GLY A 489 1.39 -8.62 2.03
C GLY A 489 -0.11 -8.36 1.88
N SER A 490 -0.73 -7.85 2.94
CA SER A 490 -2.19 -7.76 3.10
C SER A 490 -2.62 -6.39 3.63
N GLY A 491 -3.92 -6.14 3.69
CA GLY A 491 -4.44 -4.95 4.37
C GLY A 491 -3.97 -4.87 5.82
N LEU A 492 -4.24 -5.93 6.56
CA LEU A 492 -3.89 -6.06 7.97
C LEU A 492 -3.02 -7.29 8.17
N HIS A 493 -2.00 -7.19 9.01
CA HIS A 493 -1.08 -8.28 9.27
C HIS A 493 -0.73 -8.39 10.75
N ALA A 494 -0.71 -9.63 11.25
CA ALA A 494 -0.07 -9.99 12.51
C ALA A 494 0.86 -11.18 12.27
N GLY A 495 2.17 -10.95 12.39
CA GLY A 495 3.20 -11.91 11.99
C GLY A 495 4.22 -12.19 13.10
N ALA A 496 4.46 -13.46 13.39
CA ALA A 496 5.58 -13.89 14.23
C ALA A 496 6.80 -14.13 13.31
N ARG A 497 7.47 -13.04 12.91
CA ARG A 497 8.64 -13.06 12.01
C ARG A 497 9.60 -11.88 12.27
N PHE A 498 10.73 -11.87 11.56
CA PHE A 498 11.75 -10.81 11.60
C PHE A 498 12.40 -10.61 12.98
N SER A 499 12.71 -11.71 13.66
CA SER A 499 13.30 -11.72 15.01
C SER A 499 12.49 -10.89 16.01
N ALA A 500 11.16 -10.83 15.84
CA ALA A 500 10.28 -10.12 16.74
C ALA A 500 10.12 -10.87 18.07
N VAL A 501 9.97 -10.12 19.17
CA VAL A 501 9.52 -10.63 20.45
C VAL A 501 8.13 -11.26 20.26
N PRO A 502 7.91 -12.53 20.66
CA PRO A 502 6.66 -13.22 20.38
C PRO A 502 5.41 -12.52 20.91
N PHE A 503 4.28 -12.77 20.25
CA PHE A 503 2.98 -12.31 20.72
C PHE A 503 2.68 -12.79 22.14
N SER A 504 2.22 -11.87 22.97
CA SER A 504 1.63 -12.13 24.27
C SER A 504 0.50 -11.12 24.54
N GLY A 505 -0.21 -11.24 25.66
CA GLY A 505 -1.38 -10.38 25.92
C GLY A 505 -2.44 -10.50 24.82
N ARG A 506 -3.08 -9.39 24.46
CA ARG A 506 -4.06 -9.33 23.36
C ARG A 506 -3.74 -8.21 22.36
N THR A 507 -3.49 -8.56 21.10
CA THR A 507 -3.49 -7.58 20.01
C THR A 507 -4.89 -7.51 19.41
N THR A 508 -5.42 -6.29 19.30
CA THR A 508 -6.81 -6.07 18.87
C THR A 508 -6.87 -5.34 17.53
N PHE A 509 -7.74 -5.81 16.65
CA PHE A 509 -8.14 -5.15 15.42
C PHE A 509 -9.63 -4.82 15.55
N THR A 510 -10.00 -3.53 15.52
CA THR A 510 -11.39 -3.13 15.72
C THR A 510 -11.86 -2.10 14.71
N ASP A 511 -13.03 -2.33 14.12
CA ASP A 511 -13.70 -1.39 13.22
C ASP A 511 -12.82 -0.90 12.07
N ASN A 512 -11.92 -1.73 11.54
CA ASN A 512 -11.15 -1.37 10.35
C ASN A 512 -11.97 -1.63 9.09
N THR A 513 -11.67 -0.93 8.01
CA THR A 513 -12.20 -1.23 6.68
C THR A 513 -11.05 -1.51 5.73
N THR A 514 -11.05 -2.71 5.17
CA THR A 514 -10.10 -3.11 4.14
C THR A 514 -10.80 -3.10 2.78
N VAL A 515 -10.11 -2.63 1.75
CA VAL A 515 -10.66 -2.53 0.39
C VAL A 515 -9.64 -3.09 -0.60
N ARG A 516 -10.00 -4.14 -1.34
CA ARG A 516 -9.09 -4.80 -2.31
C ARG A 516 -7.75 -5.19 -1.69
N ALA A 517 -7.81 -5.68 -0.47
CA ALA A 517 -6.67 -5.78 0.44
C ALA A 517 -6.09 -7.19 0.59
N SER A 518 -6.46 -8.11 -0.30
CA SER A 518 -5.86 -9.44 -0.41
C SER A 518 -5.07 -9.55 -1.71
N THR A 519 -3.78 -9.86 -1.58
CA THR A 519 -2.85 -9.98 -2.71
C THR A 519 -2.54 -11.43 -3.03
N LEU A 520 -1.83 -11.66 -4.13
CA LEU A 520 -1.18 -12.94 -4.41
C LEU A 520 0.20 -12.94 -3.75
N ASP A 521 0.49 -13.94 -2.91
CA ASP A 521 1.87 -14.23 -2.55
C ASP A 521 2.54 -14.96 -3.72
N LEU A 522 3.57 -14.36 -4.31
CA LEU A 522 4.22 -14.89 -5.49
C LEU A 522 5.11 -16.10 -5.19
N ASN A 523 5.66 -16.20 -3.99
CA ASN A 523 6.57 -17.29 -3.63
C ASN A 523 5.81 -18.57 -3.37
N TRP A 524 4.71 -18.48 -2.63
CA TRP A 524 3.81 -19.61 -2.36
C TRP A 524 2.82 -19.85 -3.50
N ASN A 525 2.58 -18.83 -4.34
CA ASN A 525 1.57 -18.85 -5.39
C ASN A 525 0.17 -19.18 -4.87
N ILE A 526 -0.20 -18.52 -3.76
CA ILE A 526 -1.52 -18.62 -3.11
C ILE A 526 -2.02 -17.22 -2.74
N GLY A 527 -3.33 -17.07 -2.72
CA GLY A 527 -3.97 -15.82 -2.32
C GLY A 527 -3.88 -15.56 -0.82
N LEU A 528 -3.49 -14.35 -0.45
CA LEU A 528 -3.50 -13.87 0.93
C LEU A 528 -4.91 -13.46 1.40
N GLY A 529 -5.02 -13.15 2.69
CA GLY A 529 -6.23 -12.58 3.30
C GLY A 529 -6.25 -11.05 3.21
N ALA A 530 -7.41 -10.45 3.45
CA ALA A 530 -7.49 -9.03 3.80
C ALA A 530 -6.82 -8.77 5.15
N ILE A 531 -6.98 -9.73 6.08
CA ILE A 531 -6.15 -9.91 7.26
C ILE A 531 -5.33 -11.20 7.13
N TRP A 532 -4.04 -11.11 7.45
CA TRP A 532 -3.08 -12.21 7.35
C TRP A 532 -2.39 -12.46 8.69
N LEU A 533 -2.65 -13.62 9.29
CA LEU A 533 -1.96 -14.13 10.48
C LEU A 533 -0.89 -15.13 10.05
N TYR A 534 0.36 -14.87 10.43
CA TYR A 534 1.50 -15.63 9.92
C TYR A 534 2.45 -16.12 11.01
N ALA A 535 2.56 -17.44 11.16
CA ALA A 535 3.52 -18.10 12.04
C ALA A 535 4.77 -18.57 11.27
N LEU A 536 5.92 -17.94 11.51
CA LEU A 536 7.21 -18.31 10.90
C LEU A 536 8.28 -18.63 11.94
N GLU A 537 8.52 -17.72 12.88
CA GLU A 537 9.57 -17.83 13.90
C GLU A 537 8.99 -18.09 15.30
N GLY A 538 7.67 -18.24 15.39
CA GLY A 538 6.95 -18.53 16.62
C GLY A 538 5.45 -18.73 16.35
N PRO A 539 4.70 -19.20 17.36
CA PRO A 539 3.24 -19.27 17.27
C PRO A 539 2.62 -17.88 17.25
N VAL A 540 1.44 -17.76 16.63
CA VAL A 540 0.60 -16.56 16.72
C VAL A 540 -0.60 -16.89 17.61
N LYS A 541 -0.86 -16.02 18.59
CA LYS A 541 -1.98 -16.17 19.54
C LYS A 541 -2.38 -14.85 20.16
N GLY A 542 -3.55 -14.79 20.80
CA GLY A 542 -4.02 -13.60 21.49
C GLY A 542 -4.45 -12.50 20.52
N ILE A 543 -5.19 -12.87 19.48
CA ILE A 543 -5.68 -11.92 18.46
C ILE A 543 -7.20 -11.80 18.56
N ASP A 544 -7.68 -10.59 18.78
CA ASP A 544 -9.10 -10.27 18.73
C ASP A 544 -9.38 -9.37 17.52
N VAL A 545 -10.41 -9.70 16.75
CA VAL A 545 -10.89 -8.93 15.60
C VAL A 545 -12.38 -8.65 15.80
N THR A 546 -12.79 -7.40 15.84
CA THR A 546 -14.19 -7.01 16.07
C THR A 546 -14.66 -5.90 15.14
N GLY A 547 -15.82 -6.03 14.50
CA GLY A 547 -16.41 -4.91 13.74
C GLY A 547 -15.71 -4.59 12.40
N ASP A 548 -14.72 -5.39 12.00
CA ASP A 548 -13.95 -5.17 10.77
C ASP A 548 -14.80 -5.42 9.51
N HIS A 549 -14.62 -4.60 8.48
CA HIS A 549 -15.27 -4.75 7.18
C HIS A 549 -14.23 -5.08 6.10
N TYR A 550 -14.42 -6.20 5.40
CA TYR A 550 -13.53 -6.67 4.34
C TYR A 550 -14.22 -6.61 2.98
N LEU A 551 -13.81 -5.67 2.14
CA LEU A 551 -14.50 -5.30 0.91
C LEU A 551 -13.67 -5.62 -0.34
N ASP A 552 -14.32 -6.21 -1.35
CA ASP A 552 -13.75 -6.44 -2.70
C ASP A 552 -12.39 -7.18 -2.69
N ASN A 553 -12.28 -8.24 -1.91
CA ASN A 553 -11.04 -9.00 -1.78
C ASN A 553 -10.73 -9.79 -3.05
N GLY A 554 -9.48 -9.74 -3.52
CA GLY A 554 -9.01 -10.53 -4.67
C GLY A 554 -8.90 -12.02 -4.39
N TYR A 555 -8.65 -12.39 -3.15
CA TYR A 555 -8.56 -13.79 -2.74
C TYR A 555 -9.36 -14.03 -1.46
N ASN A 556 -8.70 -14.27 -0.33
CA ASN A 556 -9.38 -14.60 0.91
C ASN A 556 -9.71 -13.33 1.69
N ALA A 557 -10.74 -13.38 2.53
CA ALA A 557 -10.97 -12.32 3.51
C ALA A 557 -10.02 -12.48 4.71
N ILE A 558 -9.87 -13.70 5.21
CA ILE A 558 -9.05 -14.05 6.37
C ILE A 558 -8.08 -15.17 5.97
N MET A 559 -6.80 -15.00 6.27
CA MET A 559 -5.80 -16.05 6.09
C MET A 559 -5.00 -16.28 7.37
N MET A 560 -4.91 -17.56 7.75
CA MET A 560 -4.08 -18.04 8.85
C MET A 560 -3.14 -19.10 8.29
N VAL A 561 -1.83 -18.88 8.39
CA VAL A 561 -0.84 -19.77 7.77
C VAL A 561 0.39 -19.91 8.65
N SER A 562 0.93 -21.13 8.71
CA SER A 562 2.28 -21.38 9.19
C SER A 562 3.21 -21.59 8.00
N GLU A 563 4.43 -21.06 8.05
CA GLU A 563 5.42 -21.30 7.00
C GLU A 563 5.68 -22.80 6.85
N TRP A 564 5.85 -23.25 5.62
CA TRP A 564 5.98 -24.66 5.28
C TRP A 564 7.08 -25.36 6.07
N GLY A 565 8.25 -24.73 6.21
CA GLY A 565 9.41 -25.29 6.93
C GLY A 565 9.19 -25.50 8.43
N VAL A 566 8.18 -24.86 9.01
CA VAL A 566 7.87 -24.88 10.45
C VAL A 566 6.41 -25.22 10.75
N LYS A 567 5.66 -25.69 9.74
CA LYS A 567 4.21 -25.91 9.80
C LYS A 567 3.78 -26.87 10.92
N ASP A 568 4.68 -27.78 11.33
CA ASP A 568 4.45 -28.78 12.38
C ASP A 568 4.96 -28.31 13.76
N LEU A 569 5.62 -27.14 13.82
CA LEU A 569 6.22 -26.59 15.04
C LEU A 569 5.41 -25.41 15.59
N TYR A 570 4.95 -24.52 14.71
CA TYR A 570 4.21 -23.31 15.10
C TYR A 570 2.80 -23.33 14.55
N GLY A 571 1.83 -23.08 15.44
CA GLY A 571 0.42 -23.01 15.12
C GLY A 571 -0.16 -21.63 15.37
N ILE A 572 -1.45 -21.52 15.06
CA ILE A 572 -2.25 -20.31 15.25
C ILE A 572 -3.47 -20.68 16.08
N ASP A 573 -3.58 -20.12 17.29
CA ASP A 573 -4.63 -20.45 18.26
C ASP A 573 -5.00 -19.21 19.08
N ASP A 574 -6.09 -19.26 19.86
CA ASP A 574 -6.57 -18.11 20.66
C ASP A 574 -6.80 -16.86 19.77
N VAL A 575 -7.55 -17.08 18.67
CA VAL A 575 -7.94 -16.06 17.69
C VAL A 575 -9.46 -15.97 17.61
N HIS A 576 -10.00 -14.76 17.72
CA HIS A 576 -11.45 -14.53 17.74
C HIS A 576 -11.87 -13.45 16.75
N PHE A 577 -12.89 -13.76 15.95
CA PHE A 577 -13.55 -12.84 15.05
C PHE A 577 -15.00 -12.64 15.51
N SER A 578 -15.40 -11.38 15.71
CA SER A 578 -16.77 -11.01 16.04
C SER A 578 -17.28 -9.82 15.22
N ASP A 579 -18.55 -9.82 14.84
CA ASP A 579 -19.19 -8.67 14.17
C ASP A 579 -18.47 -8.25 12.88
N VAL A 580 -17.89 -9.22 12.15
CA VAL A 580 -17.13 -8.97 10.92
C VAL A 580 -18.06 -9.00 9.72
N GLN A 581 -17.89 -8.07 8.80
CA GLN A 581 -18.62 -8.04 7.54
C GLN A 581 -17.69 -8.33 6.37
N VAL A 582 -18.06 -9.30 5.53
CA VAL A 582 -17.32 -9.62 4.30
C VAL A 582 -18.23 -9.40 3.10
N ASP A 583 -17.89 -8.40 2.28
CA ASP A 583 -18.57 -8.09 1.02
C ASP A 583 -17.59 -8.23 -0.13
N GLY A 584 -17.47 -9.45 -0.63
CA GLY A 584 -16.52 -9.80 -1.68
C GLY A 584 -15.29 -10.51 -1.16
N ALA A 585 -15.19 -11.81 -1.46
CA ALA A 585 -13.96 -12.59 -1.33
C ALA A 585 -13.74 -13.41 -2.60
N GLY A 586 -12.68 -13.12 -3.35
CA GLY A 586 -12.45 -13.75 -4.64
C GLY A 586 -12.28 -15.27 -4.59
N THR A 587 -11.89 -15.80 -3.42
CA THR A 587 -11.86 -17.23 -3.15
C THR A 587 -12.73 -17.56 -1.95
N SER A 588 -12.20 -17.49 -0.72
CA SER A 588 -12.89 -18.00 0.48
C SER A 588 -13.00 -16.90 1.53
N VAL A 589 -13.92 -17.02 2.47
CA VAL A 589 -13.94 -16.16 3.66
C VAL A 589 -12.71 -16.48 4.50
N VAL A 590 -12.51 -17.76 4.82
CA VAL A 590 -11.39 -18.23 5.67
C VAL A 590 -10.50 -19.18 4.88
N SER A 591 -9.20 -18.91 4.86
CA SER A 591 -8.16 -19.86 4.45
C SER A 591 -7.29 -20.22 5.66
N ALA A 592 -7.44 -21.46 6.17
CA ALA A 592 -6.67 -21.97 7.31
C ALA A 592 -5.62 -22.99 6.84
N ARG A 593 -4.35 -22.65 7.02
CA ARG A 593 -3.14 -23.41 6.62
C ARG A 593 -2.14 -23.50 7.78
N ALA A 594 -2.66 -23.77 8.97
CA ALA A 594 -1.92 -23.99 10.20
C ALA A 594 -2.68 -25.03 11.04
N PHE A 595 -2.07 -25.62 12.06
CA PHE A 595 -2.83 -26.27 13.13
C PHE A 595 -3.25 -25.23 14.19
N GLY A 596 -4.28 -25.54 14.98
CA GLY A 596 -4.77 -24.70 16.08
C GLY A 596 -6.27 -24.40 15.96
N SER A 597 -6.70 -23.18 16.28
CA SER A 597 -8.12 -22.84 16.23
C SER A 597 -8.43 -21.34 16.07
N ALA A 598 -9.63 -21.05 15.58
CA ALA A 598 -10.21 -19.71 15.63
C ALA A 598 -11.73 -19.78 15.85
N SER A 599 -12.30 -18.78 16.54
CA SER A 599 -13.75 -18.65 16.72
C SER A 599 -14.35 -17.53 15.89
N PHE A 600 -15.57 -17.73 15.41
CA PHE A 600 -16.32 -16.78 14.60
C PHE A 600 -17.69 -16.58 15.22
N THR A 601 -18.06 -15.33 15.49
CA THR A 601 -19.36 -14.94 16.05
C THR A 601 -19.92 -13.79 15.23
N ASN A 602 -21.18 -13.87 14.77
CA ASN A 602 -21.81 -12.78 14.02
C ASN A 602 -20.96 -12.27 12.84
N VAL A 603 -20.43 -13.19 12.03
CA VAL A 603 -19.71 -12.86 10.80
C VAL A 603 -20.66 -12.98 9.61
N ASP A 604 -20.95 -11.83 9.01
CA ASP A 604 -21.93 -11.70 7.94
C ASP A 604 -21.21 -11.65 6.58
N VAL A 605 -21.65 -12.50 5.65
CA VAL A 605 -20.93 -12.71 4.38
C VAL A 605 -21.84 -12.61 3.15
N ARG A 606 -21.34 -11.94 2.10
CA ARG A 606 -21.89 -12.04 0.74
C ARG A 606 -20.77 -11.97 -0.32
N ASN A 607 -21.09 -12.41 -1.54
CA ASN A 607 -20.22 -12.28 -2.71
C ASN A 607 -18.88 -13.06 -2.63
N VAL A 608 -18.93 -14.35 -2.29
CA VAL A 608 -17.78 -15.25 -2.18
C VAL A 608 -17.57 -16.03 -3.50
N GLY A 609 -16.34 -16.07 -3.98
CA GLY A 609 -16.02 -16.70 -5.26
C GLY A 609 -15.99 -18.24 -5.25
N TRP A 610 -15.74 -18.81 -4.07
CA TRP A 610 -15.59 -20.24 -3.84
C TRP A 610 -16.34 -20.70 -2.56
N ALA A 611 -15.95 -21.83 -1.97
CA ALA A 611 -16.48 -22.27 -0.69
C ALA A 611 -16.10 -21.28 0.42
N GLY A 612 -16.99 -21.13 1.43
CA GLY A 612 -16.75 -20.17 2.52
C GLY A 612 -15.45 -20.44 3.28
N VAL A 613 -15.06 -21.71 3.41
CA VAL A 613 -13.86 -22.11 4.14
C VAL A 613 -12.96 -23.01 3.29
N ASN A 614 -11.68 -22.65 3.23
CA ASN A 614 -10.58 -23.47 2.73
C ASN A 614 -9.68 -23.91 3.90
N ASN A 615 -9.95 -25.09 4.47
CA ASN A 615 -9.24 -25.60 5.64
C ASN A 615 -8.28 -26.74 5.25
N CYS A 616 -6.99 -26.41 5.25
CA CYS A 616 -5.87 -27.30 4.97
C CYS A 616 -5.14 -27.79 6.22
N GLY A 617 -5.41 -27.23 7.40
CA GLY A 617 -4.69 -27.56 8.62
C GLY A 617 -3.17 -27.37 8.45
N ALA A 618 -2.39 -28.25 9.09
CA ALA A 618 -0.95 -28.38 8.84
C ALA A 618 -0.63 -29.43 7.75
N PHE A 619 -1.62 -29.75 6.90
CA PHE A 619 -1.56 -30.77 5.86
C PHE A 619 -1.36 -32.21 6.35
N GLY A 620 -1.70 -32.51 7.61
CA GLY A 620 -1.65 -33.86 8.18
C GLY A 620 -2.95 -34.66 7.99
N PHE A 621 -4.09 -33.99 7.88
CA PHE A 621 -5.39 -34.58 7.51
C PHE A 621 -5.75 -35.86 8.29
N PRO A 622 -5.77 -35.84 9.64
CA PRO A 622 -6.14 -37.02 10.41
C PRO A 622 -7.59 -37.44 10.16
N ALA A 623 -7.92 -38.68 10.53
CA ALA A 623 -9.28 -39.23 10.36
C ALA A 623 -10.36 -38.43 11.12
N THR A 624 -9.97 -37.58 12.06
CA THR A 624 -10.82 -36.69 12.84
C THR A 624 -11.13 -35.35 12.16
N GLY A 625 -10.64 -35.11 10.94
CA GLY A 625 -10.77 -33.83 10.23
C GLY A 625 -9.46 -33.03 10.22
N SER A 626 -9.51 -31.78 9.80
CA SER A 626 -8.35 -30.87 9.80
C SER A 626 -7.81 -30.65 11.23
N GLU A 627 -6.51 -30.40 11.33
CA GLU A 627 -5.83 -29.98 12.56
C GLU A 627 -6.14 -28.53 12.97
N PHE A 628 -6.88 -27.80 12.12
CA PHE A 628 -7.41 -26.48 12.45
C PHE A 628 -8.90 -26.56 12.79
N SER A 629 -9.24 -26.20 14.02
CA SER A 629 -10.62 -26.16 14.50
C SER A 629 -11.26 -24.78 14.29
N LEU A 630 -12.49 -24.81 13.80
CA LEU A 630 -13.38 -23.70 13.55
C LEU A 630 -14.47 -23.73 14.61
N VAL A 631 -14.53 -22.69 15.45
CA VAL A 631 -15.48 -22.61 16.55
C VAL A 631 -16.61 -21.65 16.18
N ASP A 632 -17.83 -22.17 16.12
CA ASP A 632 -19.04 -21.37 15.87
C ASP A 632 -19.58 -20.78 17.18
N GLY A 633 -19.43 -19.46 17.34
CA GLY A 633 -19.99 -18.69 18.44
C GLY A 633 -21.47 -18.30 18.23
N GLY A 634 -22.04 -18.60 17.06
CA GLY A 634 -23.40 -18.23 16.67
C GLY A 634 -23.48 -16.91 15.92
N GLY A 635 -24.57 -16.72 15.16
CA GLY A 635 -24.81 -15.50 14.38
C GLY A 635 -24.04 -15.43 13.06
N ASN A 636 -23.16 -16.38 12.74
CA ASN A 636 -22.49 -16.43 11.44
C ASN A 636 -23.53 -16.63 10.34
N ASP A 637 -23.75 -15.62 9.50
CA ASP A 637 -24.77 -15.65 8.47
C ASP A 637 -24.26 -15.14 7.11
N GLY A 638 -25.12 -15.23 6.11
CA GLY A 638 -24.74 -15.10 4.71
C GLY A 638 -25.02 -16.37 3.95
N THR A 639 -25.95 -16.30 3.00
CA THR A 639 -26.14 -17.32 1.98
C THR A 639 -25.68 -16.75 0.66
N ASP A 640 -24.64 -17.33 0.09
CA ASP A 640 -24.15 -16.86 -1.17
C ASP A 640 -24.79 -17.62 -2.34
N GLY A 641 -24.90 -16.94 -3.47
CA GLY A 641 -25.33 -17.52 -4.74
C GLY A 641 -24.19 -18.23 -5.48
N ASN A 642 -23.03 -18.41 -4.84
CA ASN A 642 -21.87 -18.99 -5.49
C ASN A 642 -22.15 -20.46 -5.88
N PRO A 643 -21.58 -20.93 -7.00
CA PRO A 643 -21.91 -22.23 -7.56
C PRO A 643 -21.42 -23.41 -6.72
N TRP A 644 -20.59 -23.17 -5.70
CA TRP A 644 -20.00 -24.20 -4.85
C TRP A 644 -20.89 -24.52 -3.64
N GLU A 645 -21.60 -23.52 -3.12
CA GLU A 645 -22.43 -23.63 -1.90
C GLU A 645 -23.77 -22.90 -2.01
N VAL A 646 -24.44 -23.03 -3.16
CA VAL A 646 -25.69 -22.33 -3.48
C VAL A 646 -26.72 -22.44 -2.34
N GLY A 647 -27.06 -21.29 -1.73
CA GLY A 647 -28.12 -21.19 -0.73
C GLY A 647 -27.81 -21.84 0.62
N ARG A 648 -26.53 -22.10 0.91
CA ARG A 648 -26.07 -22.59 2.21
C ARG A 648 -25.38 -21.48 2.99
N ASN A 649 -25.39 -21.60 4.31
CA ASN A 649 -24.58 -20.78 5.20
C ASN A 649 -23.09 -21.00 4.89
N TRP A 650 -22.30 -19.93 4.87
CA TRP A 650 -20.87 -19.98 4.51
C TRP A 650 -19.99 -20.76 5.51
N PHE A 651 -20.45 -21.01 6.73
CA PHE A 651 -19.64 -21.55 7.83
C PHE A 651 -20.12 -22.90 8.35
N THR A 652 -21.43 -23.06 8.59
CA THR A 652 -22.01 -24.25 9.24
C THR A 652 -21.55 -25.60 8.66
N PRO A 653 -21.41 -25.78 7.32
CA PRO A 653 -20.97 -27.06 6.75
C PRO A 653 -19.55 -27.49 7.15
N PHE A 654 -18.73 -26.56 7.65
CA PHE A 654 -17.29 -26.77 7.85
C PHE A 654 -16.89 -26.99 9.31
N VAL A 655 -17.80 -26.77 10.25
CA VAL A 655 -17.56 -26.90 11.68
C VAL A 655 -17.62 -28.39 12.10
N PRO A 656 -16.76 -28.84 13.04
CA PRO A 656 -15.69 -28.07 13.66
C PRO A 656 -14.41 -28.02 12.84
N ASN A 657 -14.18 -28.93 11.89
CA ASN A 657 -12.86 -29.03 11.25
C ASN A 657 -12.92 -29.81 9.92
N ALA A 658 -13.93 -29.56 9.10
CA ALA A 658 -14.03 -30.20 7.78
C ALA A 658 -12.77 -29.93 6.94
N ILE A 659 -12.25 -30.95 6.27
CA ILE A 659 -11.13 -30.82 5.34
C ILE A 659 -11.69 -30.34 4.00
N THR A 660 -11.34 -29.13 3.61
CA THR A 660 -11.75 -28.52 2.32
C THR A 660 -10.57 -28.04 1.50
N CYS A 661 -9.37 -28.52 1.84
CA CYS A 661 -8.13 -28.02 1.29
C CYS A 661 -8.11 -27.99 -0.25
N ASN A 662 -8.03 -26.80 -0.79
CA ASN A 662 -7.69 -26.55 -2.18
C ASN A 662 -6.52 -25.58 -2.20
N ASP A 663 -5.41 -25.99 -2.79
CA ASP A 663 -4.22 -25.16 -2.82
C ASP A 663 -4.43 -23.88 -3.65
N ARG A 664 -5.20 -23.99 -4.75
CA ARG A 664 -5.43 -22.92 -5.74
C ARG A 664 -6.90 -22.91 -6.18
N PRO A 665 -7.83 -22.53 -5.30
CA PRO A 665 -9.23 -22.41 -5.68
C PRO A 665 -9.39 -21.40 -6.82
N PRO A 666 -10.37 -21.60 -7.73
CA PRO A 666 -10.67 -20.63 -8.76
C PRO A 666 -10.97 -19.25 -8.15
N VAL A 667 -10.36 -18.22 -8.70
CA VAL A 667 -10.59 -16.83 -8.29
C VAL A 667 -11.76 -16.27 -9.10
N VAL A 668 -12.76 -15.72 -8.42
CA VAL A 668 -13.91 -15.03 -9.03
C VAL A 668 -13.92 -13.60 -8.54
N THR A 669 -13.80 -12.63 -9.44
CA THR A 669 -13.87 -11.21 -9.05
C THR A 669 -15.24 -10.91 -8.42
N PRO A 670 -15.30 -10.40 -7.18
CA PRO A 670 -16.57 -10.03 -6.58
C PRO A 670 -17.16 -8.78 -7.27
N PRO A 671 -18.49 -8.59 -7.21
CA PRO A 671 -19.11 -7.32 -7.58
C PRO A 671 -18.62 -6.18 -6.67
N ALA A 672 -18.88 -4.94 -7.10
CA ALA A 672 -18.58 -3.77 -6.28
C ALA A 672 -19.33 -3.83 -4.94
N PRO A 673 -18.69 -3.47 -3.81
CA PRO A 673 -19.29 -3.54 -2.50
C PRO A 673 -20.43 -2.52 -2.35
N SER A 674 -21.35 -2.79 -1.42
CA SER A 674 -22.47 -1.90 -1.12
C SER A 674 -22.70 -1.79 0.39
N THR A 675 -23.57 -0.88 0.82
CA THR A 675 -23.94 -0.78 2.24
C THR A 675 -24.66 -2.06 2.69
N TRP A 676 -24.49 -2.42 3.96
CA TRP A 676 -25.18 -3.55 4.57
C TRP A 676 -26.64 -3.24 4.90
#